data_AF-A0A1V4BUU8-F1
#
_entry.id   AF-A0A1V4BUU8-F1
#
_cell.length_a   1.000
_cell.length_b   1.000
_cell.length_c   1.000
_cell.angle_alpha   90.00
_cell.angle_beta   90.00
_cell.angle_gamma   90.00
#
_symmetry.space_group_name_H-M   'P 1'
#
loop_
_entity.id
_entity.type
_entity.pdbx_description
1 polymer ?
#
loop_
_entity_poly.entity_id
_entity_poly.type
_entity_poly.pdbx_seq_one_letter_code
_entity_poly.pdbx_strand_id
1 'polypeptide(L)'
;MRNITQRQPSLLGQLRELDPNLNIQWDEVRGVASSIRGNLTAPAVAPTNLRAVAEPNSLAFLETYGELLGPPDISRSLRLLRSRTDDLGWVHLEFQQYYYPNGEQPVLRELIQDNAIEVYGSKLAAHFLLDGILREIQSSCWRDIQLDNQIQIGIEELREILTQAVAKAPGSRELQSRLREQGAENFPIMQTPRLVLYPWQGKFLLAWTTYGYGVIDVEDPAGNKTGDQRIELGHIFVDASTGEQFIFAPTRKYQGIETPDTGSGLGVTPLGGPYVSRSLNIVRVDASSTYRLKDTTHDRNIIAYDADANSSWSYPYIYDPLDDGTIPISEDTEGDKTWDRLPANTTDTERRSSQQPEVDAFFFCREAYEWYNALAGSRDGWDNGQYPDPPVPPQLPVRVLTHVYDADSGTSRSVNAFSDFGFTKNGKVIAYLAFFDGDATATCSNPNDSAFDYLAGSKAVVGHEYQHSITDFSFQDGAGNPGLMYVSNTWYAAVHEGLSDVFGCLFAENWFPGLDISSVGLAVRNLAFPRDPNTWANRPYKNNNIACGLSNHNKDHFDDRNLSSFQYDRGTILAHCAYLIGQGGVHQRGSRTPVLIPVYSIGRETINGKDILKAARIWYRSLTVYFSNIGGATGLPGNDENTFRTLRNGCVSAAEDIYGVDSLEHKTTILAFYAVGLHPVGTTYGADVTFLRWGASWWMSRPYIGISSPDWSSVDLFINNGGASEWNALINIIDSTGNPTQYENTVYCRVRNVGDQAAQNVQVKFYYAKVGTPSGWLEVTDKDGNIQVLNIGTLVAGESNFPDSAQNSPPASASVKWYIPPLAAGETVDHFCLKAVVTSDNDVNTYNNEVQSNIAYAPYTPGTPFRLPFIVTNPLDEEIALELKVQGPLPRRWKARILEDTQGIRLKPREERLLNLTIDMPPGEDQQLEHPFDGEVRGKVFGSLSGPFAGTLTDITWDGQRLKGRLVGNLDEIGSFIGSFEGTLDVKTWQIKGRATGNFQCAGTGNSGQPCLGLEACLRPLRRIDISQLVNGQPINGTTVQVQVPIPDNPYTWKLPPTNTYVVPEAAGCKNRSLLFLAVAIALLLFVLMWLYVTQQPVELIR
;
A
#
# COMPACT_ATOMS: atom_id res chain seq x y z
N MET A 1 -38.54 -21.79 -35.62
CA MET A 1 -39.68 -22.19 -34.78
C MET A 1 -40.48 -23.23 -35.55
N ARG A 2 -40.11 -24.51 -35.39
CA ARG A 2 -40.78 -25.70 -35.96
C ARG A 2 -41.86 -26.23 -35.02
N ASN A 3 -41.69 -26.09 -33.70
CA ASN A 3 -42.64 -26.50 -32.67
C ASN A 3 -43.30 -25.27 -32.01
N ILE A 4 -44.29 -24.67 -32.71
CA ILE A 4 -45.00 -23.45 -32.29
C ILE A 4 -46.52 -23.63 -32.49
N THR A 5 -47.33 -23.15 -31.53
CA THR A 5 -48.80 -23.17 -31.63
C THR A 5 -49.29 -22.10 -32.59
N GLN A 6 -50.58 -22.14 -32.96
CA GLN A 6 -51.18 -21.09 -33.82
C GLN A 6 -51.22 -19.71 -33.14
N ARG A 7 -51.23 -19.65 -31.80
CA ARG A 7 -51.37 -18.40 -31.04
C ARG A 7 -50.04 -17.74 -30.68
N GLN A 8 -48.99 -18.53 -30.49
CA GLN A 8 -47.64 -18.04 -30.14
C GLN A 8 -47.07 -16.99 -31.13
N PRO A 9 -47.22 -17.09 -32.47
CA PRO A 9 -46.76 -16.05 -33.40
C PRO A 9 -47.44 -14.69 -33.18
N SER A 10 -48.73 -14.68 -32.82
CA SER A 10 -49.48 -13.45 -32.52
C SER A 10 -48.99 -12.78 -31.25
N LEU A 11 -48.73 -13.58 -30.20
CA LEU A 11 -48.17 -13.09 -28.92
C LEU A 11 -46.76 -12.51 -29.10
N LEU A 12 -45.92 -13.15 -29.91
CA LEU A 12 -44.59 -12.63 -30.26
C LEU A 12 -44.67 -11.31 -31.04
N GLY A 13 -45.68 -11.17 -31.92
CA GLY A 13 -45.97 -9.92 -32.61
C GLY A 13 -46.30 -8.78 -31.65
N GLN A 14 -47.19 -9.03 -30.69
CA GLN A 14 -47.58 -8.05 -29.66
C GLN A 14 -46.39 -7.64 -28.77
N LEU A 15 -45.54 -8.58 -28.37
CA LEU A 15 -44.32 -8.25 -27.63
C LEU A 15 -43.38 -7.35 -28.44
N ARG A 16 -43.24 -7.60 -29.75
CA ARG A 16 -42.41 -6.76 -30.64
C ARG A 16 -42.96 -5.36 -30.86
N GLU A 17 -44.25 -5.13 -30.62
CA GLU A 17 -44.82 -3.78 -30.59
C GLU A 17 -44.43 -3.03 -29.31
N LEU A 18 -44.21 -3.75 -28.19
CA LEU A 18 -43.73 -3.17 -26.92
C LEU A 18 -42.24 -2.85 -26.97
N ASP A 19 -41.44 -3.75 -27.53
CA ASP A 19 -40.01 -3.53 -27.79
C ASP A 19 -39.62 -4.11 -29.16
N PRO A 20 -39.30 -3.28 -30.17
CA PRO A 20 -38.94 -3.77 -31.50
C PRO A 20 -37.60 -4.50 -31.53
N ASN A 21 -36.77 -4.38 -30.48
CA ASN A 21 -35.43 -4.96 -30.40
C ASN A 21 -35.36 -6.24 -29.54
N LEU A 22 -36.49 -6.92 -29.34
CA LEU A 22 -36.52 -8.15 -28.54
C LEU A 22 -35.58 -9.22 -29.05
N ASN A 23 -34.78 -9.76 -28.12
CA ASN A 23 -34.05 -11.00 -28.35
C ASN A 23 -34.86 -12.18 -27.79
N ILE A 24 -35.12 -13.16 -28.64
CA ILE A 24 -35.95 -14.32 -28.31
C ILE A 24 -35.21 -15.57 -28.73
N GLN A 25 -34.98 -16.46 -27.77
CA GLN A 25 -34.49 -17.81 -28.02
C GLN A 25 -35.64 -18.80 -27.86
N TRP A 26 -35.80 -19.68 -28.85
CA TRP A 26 -36.88 -20.66 -28.89
C TRP A 26 -36.36 -22.07 -28.66
N ASP A 27 -36.97 -22.78 -27.71
CA ASP A 27 -36.72 -24.19 -27.46
C ASP A 27 -37.72 -25.03 -28.25
N GLU A 28 -37.22 -25.63 -29.33
CA GLU A 28 -38.01 -26.48 -30.22
C GLU A 28 -38.46 -27.80 -29.55
N VAL A 29 -37.78 -28.26 -28.50
CA VAL A 29 -38.14 -29.49 -27.77
C VAL A 29 -39.31 -29.21 -26.84
N ARG A 30 -39.26 -28.10 -26.08
CA ARG A 30 -40.31 -27.72 -25.12
C ARG A 30 -41.47 -26.96 -25.77
N GLY A 31 -41.28 -26.42 -26.97
CA GLY A 31 -42.29 -25.64 -27.69
C GLY A 31 -42.56 -24.26 -27.09
N VAL A 32 -41.54 -23.67 -26.46
CA VAL A 32 -41.61 -22.41 -25.72
C VAL A 32 -40.38 -21.53 -26.02
N ALA A 33 -40.44 -20.25 -25.70
CA ALA A 33 -39.29 -19.38 -25.61
C ALA A 33 -38.46 -19.75 -24.38
N SER A 34 -37.20 -20.15 -24.59
CA SER A 34 -36.26 -20.39 -23.49
C SER A 34 -35.83 -19.09 -22.83
N SER A 35 -35.79 -18.00 -23.60
CA SER A 35 -35.59 -16.65 -23.09
C SER A 35 -36.26 -15.60 -23.98
N ILE A 36 -36.80 -14.56 -23.34
CA ILE A 36 -37.27 -13.34 -23.97
C ILE A 36 -36.60 -12.19 -23.22
N ARG A 37 -35.83 -11.36 -23.93
CA ARG A 37 -35.06 -10.25 -23.35
C ARG A 37 -35.33 -8.95 -24.10
N GLY A 38 -35.65 -7.90 -23.34
CA GLY A 38 -35.96 -6.54 -23.79
C GLY A 38 -36.76 -5.80 -22.71
N ASN A 39 -37.42 -4.72 -23.05
CA ASN A 39 -38.29 -3.99 -22.11
C ASN A 39 -39.70 -4.61 -22.12
N LEU A 40 -39.90 -5.64 -21.31
CA LEU A 40 -41.11 -6.49 -21.36
C LEU A 40 -42.31 -5.91 -20.61
N THR A 41 -42.08 -4.88 -19.78
CA THR A 41 -43.11 -4.09 -19.10
C THR A 41 -42.78 -2.61 -19.20
N ALA A 42 -43.78 -1.74 -19.05
CA ALA A 42 -43.55 -0.31 -18.91
C ALA A 42 -42.77 0.00 -17.61
N PRO A 43 -41.95 1.07 -17.57
CA PRO A 43 -41.29 1.50 -16.35
C PRO A 43 -42.31 1.86 -15.27
N ALA A 44 -42.12 1.33 -14.07
CA ALA A 44 -42.86 1.79 -12.90
C ALA A 44 -42.20 3.08 -12.39
N VAL A 45 -42.99 4.07 -11.95
CA VAL A 45 -42.42 5.25 -11.27
C VAL A 45 -41.74 4.75 -9.99
N ALA A 46 -40.40 4.78 -9.99
CA ALA A 46 -39.47 4.33 -8.94
C ALA A 46 -40.13 3.76 -7.66
N PRO A 47 -40.44 2.46 -7.61
CA PRO A 47 -41.14 1.88 -6.46
C PRO A 47 -40.22 1.87 -5.23
N THR A 48 -40.71 2.37 -4.10
CA THR A 48 -40.00 2.37 -2.81
C THR A 48 -39.68 0.96 -2.28
N ASN A 49 -40.30 -0.09 -2.83
CA ASN A 49 -39.96 -1.48 -2.55
C ASN A 49 -40.14 -2.35 -3.82
N LEU A 50 -39.07 -2.46 -4.61
CA LEU A 50 -39.05 -3.19 -5.88
C LEU A 50 -39.49 -4.67 -5.75
N ARG A 51 -39.16 -5.35 -4.62
CA ARG A 51 -39.56 -6.74 -4.39
C ARG A 51 -41.08 -6.92 -4.25
N ALA A 52 -41.78 -5.94 -3.68
CA ALA A 52 -43.23 -6.00 -3.48
C ALA A 52 -44.03 -5.87 -4.80
N VAL A 53 -43.39 -5.31 -5.84
CA VAL A 53 -44.02 -5.04 -7.15
C VAL A 53 -43.58 -6.06 -8.22
N ALA A 54 -42.39 -6.63 -8.08
CA ALA A 54 -41.81 -7.57 -9.06
C ALA A 54 -42.66 -8.84 -9.26
N GLU A 55 -43.18 -9.44 -8.18
CA GLU A 55 -43.99 -10.66 -8.32
C GLU A 55 -45.35 -10.41 -8.99
N PRO A 56 -46.17 -9.43 -8.56
CA PRO A 56 -47.41 -9.07 -9.26
C PRO A 56 -47.20 -8.75 -10.75
N ASN A 57 -46.13 -8.02 -11.09
CA ASN A 57 -45.84 -7.66 -12.48
C ASN A 57 -45.40 -8.86 -13.32
N SER A 58 -44.65 -9.80 -12.73
CA SER A 58 -44.31 -11.07 -13.39
C SER A 58 -45.56 -11.89 -13.71
N LEU A 59 -46.51 -11.94 -12.77
CA LEU A 59 -47.76 -12.67 -12.95
C LEU A 59 -48.64 -12.04 -14.03
N ALA A 60 -48.80 -10.72 -14.02
CA ALA A 60 -49.55 -10.01 -15.07
C ALA A 60 -48.95 -10.24 -16.46
N PHE A 61 -47.61 -10.26 -16.56
CA PHE A 61 -46.93 -10.63 -17.80
C PHE A 61 -47.24 -12.08 -18.21
N LEU A 62 -47.17 -13.02 -17.26
CA LEU A 62 -47.45 -14.45 -17.52
C LEU A 62 -48.92 -14.76 -17.83
N GLU A 63 -49.87 -13.99 -17.34
CA GLU A 63 -51.29 -14.13 -17.70
C GLU A 63 -51.54 -13.78 -19.17
N THR A 64 -50.77 -12.82 -19.71
CA THR A 64 -50.93 -12.34 -21.09
C THR A 64 -50.07 -13.15 -22.07
N TYR A 65 -48.81 -13.39 -21.71
CA TYR A 65 -47.79 -13.96 -22.60
C TYR A 65 -47.30 -15.35 -22.19
N GLY A 66 -47.85 -15.94 -21.12
CA GLY A 66 -47.35 -17.18 -20.53
C GLY A 66 -47.34 -18.40 -21.45
N GLU A 67 -48.23 -18.46 -22.45
CA GLU A 67 -48.22 -19.52 -23.48
C GLU A 67 -46.92 -19.51 -24.31
N LEU A 68 -46.19 -18.40 -24.35
CA LEU A 68 -44.85 -18.35 -24.93
C LEU A 68 -43.81 -19.08 -24.07
N LEU A 69 -44.06 -19.30 -22.78
CA LEU A 69 -43.07 -19.74 -21.81
C LEU A 69 -43.40 -21.09 -21.17
N GLY A 70 -44.55 -21.69 -21.48
CA GLY A 70 -45.00 -22.97 -20.91
C GLY A 70 -46.44 -23.28 -21.32
N PRO A 71 -47.20 -24.03 -20.50
CA PRO A 71 -48.58 -24.39 -20.83
C PRO A 71 -49.48 -23.14 -20.88
N PRO A 72 -50.64 -23.19 -21.55
CA PRO A 72 -51.53 -22.02 -21.72
C PRO A 72 -51.88 -21.28 -20.42
N ASP A 73 -51.98 -21.98 -19.28
CA ASP A 73 -52.24 -21.42 -17.95
C ASP A 73 -51.01 -21.46 -17.03
N ILE A 74 -49.81 -21.20 -17.56
CA ILE A 74 -48.54 -21.36 -16.84
C ILE A 74 -48.52 -20.63 -15.48
N SER A 75 -49.14 -19.45 -15.36
CA SER A 75 -49.18 -18.67 -14.13
C SER A 75 -49.84 -19.42 -12.96
N ARG A 76 -50.72 -20.38 -13.24
CA ARG A 76 -51.38 -21.26 -12.25
C ARG A 76 -50.60 -22.53 -11.97
N SER A 77 -49.65 -22.88 -12.83
CA SER A 77 -48.74 -24.03 -12.67
C SER A 77 -47.41 -23.66 -11.99
N LEU A 78 -47.20 -22.39 -11.64
CA LEU A 78 -45.93 -21.88 -11.11
C LEU A 78 -46.03 -21.43 -9.65
N ARG A 79 -45.15 -21.97 -8.80
CA ARG A 79 -44.95 -21.50 -7.42
C ARG A 79 -43.67 -20.69 -7.30
N LEU A 80 -43.72 -19.54 -6.63
CA LEU A 80 -42.50 -18.78 -6.31
C LEU A 80 -41.63 -19.63 -5.38
N LEU A 81 -40.42 -19.92 -5.83
CA LEU A 81 -39.42 -20.68 -5.09
C LEU A 81 -38.50 -19.74 -4.31
N ARG A 82 -38.07 -18.65 -4.95
CA ARG A 82 -37.08 -17.72 -4.38
C ARG A 82 -37.25 -16.32 -4.94
N SER A 83 -36.99 -15.32 -4.10
CA SER A 83 -36.73 -13.94 -4.49
C SER A 83 -35.35 -13.52 -3.97
N ARG A 84 -34.53 -12.90 -4.82
CA ARG A 84 -33.24 -12.32 -4.43
C ARG A 84 -33.03 -10.96 -5.08
N THR A 85 -32.20 -10.14 -4.46
CA THR A 85 -31.68 -8.90 -5.05
C THR A 85 -30.19 -9.07 -5.23
N ASP A 86 -29.64 -8.70 -6.38
CA ASP A 86 -28.20 -8.70 -6.63
C ASP A 86 -27.55 -7.36 -6.24
N ASP A 87 -26.22 -7.29 -6.35
CA ASP A 87 -25.43 -6.11 -5.96
C ASP A 87 -25.66 -4.90 -6.89
N LEU A 88 -26.34 -5.09 -8.02
CA LEU A 88 -26.79 -4.03 -8.93
C LEU A 88 -28.21 -3.54 -8.60
N GLY A 89 -28.82 -4.06 -7.54
CA GLY A 89 -30.16 -3.72 -7.10
C GLY A 89 -31.27 -4.34 -7.95
N TRP A 90 -30.96 -5.29 -8.84
CA TRP A 90 -31.96 -5.99 -9.65
C TRP A 90 -32.68 -7.02 -8.81
N VAL A 91 -33.98 -7.22 -9.06
CA VAL A 91 -34.76 -8.26 -8.39
C VAL A 91 -34.91 -9.46 -9.33
N HIS A 92 -34.57 -10.64 -8.82
CA HIS A 92 -34.72 -11.90 -9.53
C HIS A 92 -35.74 -12.77 -8.81
N LEU A 93 -36.74 -13.24 -9.55
CA LEU A 93 -37.74 -14.18 -9.08
C LEU A 93 -37.55 -15.51 -9.79
N GLU A 94 -37.62 -16.59 -9.03
CA GLU A 94 -37.53 -17.96 -9.54
C GLU A 94 -38.79 -18.72 -9.18
N PHE A 95 -39.40 -19.36 -10.17
CA PHE A 95 -40.64 -20.13 -10.05
C PHE A 95 -40.41 -21.59 -10.45
N GLN A 96 -41.10 -22.51 -9.78
CA GLN A 96 -41.08 -23.95 -10.06
C GLN A 96 -42.39 -24.39 -10.70
N GLN A 97 -42.32 -25.19 -11.79
CA GLN A 97 -43.50 -25.76 -12.46
C GLN A 97 -44.04 -26.99 -11.72
N TYR A 98 -45.36 -27.09 -11.64
CA TYR A 98 -46.11 -28.21 -11.10
C TYR A 98 -47.12 -28.75 -12.11
N TYR A 99 -47.36 -30.05 -12.05
CA TYR A 99 -48.33 -30.80 -12.85
C TYR A 99 -49.48 -31.29 -11.98
N TYR A 100 -50.70 -31.27 -12.53
CA TYR A 100 -51.94 -31.67 -11.86
C TYR A 100 -52.55 -32.88 -12.59
N PRO A 101 -52.41 -34.11 -12.06
CA PRO A 101 -52.79 -35.34 -12.76
C PRO A 101 -54.27 -35.45 -13.14
N ASN A 102 -55.16 -34.78 -12.40
CA ASN A 102 -56.61 -34.81 -12.63
C ASN A 102 -57.11 -33.69 -13.57
N GLY A 103 -56.21 -32.84 -14.10
CA GLY A 103 -56.55 -31.73 -15.00
C GLY A 103 -57.23 -30.51 -14.34
N GLU A 104 -57.70 -30.63 -13.10
CA GLU A 104 -58.31 -29.53 -12.35
C GLU A 104 -57.23 -28.65 -11.70
N GLN A 105 -56.82 -27.59 -12.41
CA GLN A 105 -55.99 -26.54 -11.82
C GLN A 105 -56.79 -25.73 -10.79
N PRO A 106 -56.20 -25.33 -9.65
CA PRO A 106 -56.91 -24.56 -8.64
C PRO A 106 -57.31 -23.17 -9.17
N VAL A 107 -58.47 -22.68 -8.73
CA VAL A 107 -58.97 -21.33 -9.10
C VAL A 107 -58.09 -20.21 -8.53
N LEU A 108 -57.34 -20.47 -7.45
CA LEU A 108 -56.41 -19.55 -6.79
C LEU A 108 -55.02 -20.18 -6.62
N ARG A 109 -53.97 -19.40 -6.90
CA ARG A 109 -52.55 -19.82 -6.86
C ARG A 109 -52.05 -20.24 -5.48
N GLU A 110 -52.64 -19.72 -4.40
CA GLU A 110 -52.26 -20.03 -3.02
C GLU A 110 -52.85 -21.36 -2.50
N LEU A 111 -53.78 -21.98 -3.25
CA LEU A 111 -54.47 -23.23 -2.89
C LEU A 111 -53.90 -24.45 -3.64
N ILE A 112 -52.57 -24.58 -3.69
CA ILE A 112 -51.94 -25.79 -4.23
C ILE A 112 -52.21 -26.94 -3.24
N GLN A 113 -53.07 -27.87 -3.65
CA GLN A 113 -53.46 -29.05 -2.86
C GLN A 113 -52.31 -30.07 -2.78
N ASP A 114 -52.39 -31.00 -1.82
CA ASP A 114 -51.43 -32.10 -1.59
C ASP A 114 -51.20 -33.05 -2.80
N ASN A 115 -51.93 -32.87 -3.90
CA ASN A 115 -51.89 -33.71 -5.11
C ASN A 115 -51.09 -33.11 -6.29
N ALA A 116 -50.44 -31.95 -6.13
CA ALA A 116 -49.61 -31.34 -7.18
C ALA A 116 -48.20 -31.96 -7.22
N ILE A 117 -47.73 -32.33 -8.42
CA ILE A 117 -46.44 -33.01 -8.60
C ILE A 117 -45.44 -32.04 -9.24
N GLU A 118 -44.27 -31.88 -8.63
CA GLU A 118 -43.19 -31.05 -9.18
C GLU A 118 -42.73 -31.61 -10.53
N VAL A 119 -42.68 -30.76 -11.56
CA VAL A 119 -42.05 -31.11 -12.85
C VAL A 119 -40.55 -30.83 -12.72
N TYR A 120 -39.76 -31.89 -12.56
CA TYR A 120 -38.36 -31.78 -12.17
C TYR A 120 -37.55 -31.00 -13.21
N GLY A 121 -36.73 -30.04 -12.75
CA GLY A 121 -35.88 -29.20 -13.60
C GLY A 121 -36.60 -28.13 -14.43
N SER A 122 -37.91 -27.97 -14.23
CA SER A 122 -38.76 -27.07 -15.02
C SER A 122 -39.08 -25.80 -14.23
N LYS A 123 -38.41 -24.70 -14.59
CA LYS A 123 -38.42 -23.45 -13.85
C LYS A 123 -38.64 -22.26 -14.76
N LEU A 124 -39.03 -21.15 -14.15
CA LEU A 124 -39.12 -19.86 -14.80
C LEU A 124 -38.43 -18.80 -13.95
N ALA A 125 -37.59 -17.97 -14.57
CA ALA A 125 -36.91 -16.86 -13.91
C ALA A 125 -37.33 -15.53 -14.53
N ALA A 126 -37.58 -14.52 -13.69
CA ALA A 126 -37.92 -13.17 -14.10
C ALA A 126 -36.95 -12.16 -13.46
N HIS A 127 -36.41 -11.23 -14.26
CA HIS A 127 -35.36 -10.29 -13.86
C HIS A 127 -35.83 -8.84 -14.05
N PHE A 128 -35.82 -8.07 -12.96
CA PHE A 128 -36.24 -6.67 -12.93
C PHE A 128 -35.05 -5.74 -12.69
N LEU A 129 -34.97 -4.66 -13.48
CA LEU A 129 -34.03 -3.56 -13.25
C LEU A 129 -34.44 -2.75 -12.00
N LEU A 130 -33.53 -1.89 -11.54
CA LEU A 130 -33.76 -0.98 -10.42
C LEU A 130 -34.98 -0.05 -10.62
N ASP A 131 -35.31 0.28 -11.88
CA ASP A 131 -36.44 1.13 -12.26
C ASP A 131 -37.78 0.37 -12.38
N GLY A 132 -37.82 -0.92 -12.09
CA GLY A 132 -39.05 -1.72 -12.12
C GLY A 132 -39.39 -2.35 -13.48
N ILE A 133 -38.56 -2.18 -14.51
CA ILE A 133 -38.77 -2.83 -15.81
C ILE A 133 -38.41 -4.33 -15.74
N LEU A 134 -39.31 -5.20 -16.19
CA LEU A 134 -39.00 -6.61 -16.47
C LEU A 134 -38.10 -6.67 -17.70
N ARG A 135 -36.82 -6.97 -17.48
CA ARG A 135 -35.78 -6.95 -18.52
C ARG A 135 -35.66 -8.28 -19.26
N GLU A 136 -35.89 -9.36 -18.53
CA GLU A 136 -35.73 -10.70 -19.07
C GLU A 136 -36.61 -11.69 -18.33
N ILE A 137 -37.16 -12.63 -19.09
CA ILE A 137 -37.83 -13.80 -18.58
C ILE A 137 -37.25 -15.04 -19.28
N GLN A 138 -36.87 -16.03 -18.48
CA GLN A 138 -36.27 -17.27 -18.94
C GLN A 138 -37.14 -18.43 -18.49
N SER A 139 -37.34 -19.43 -19.35
CA SER A 139 -38.17 -20.58 -19.02
C SER A 139 -37.54 -21.89 -19.48
N SER A 140 -37.55 -22.88 -18.59
CA SER A 140 -37.34 -24.29 -18.91
C SER A 140 -38.63 -25.12 -18.75
N CYS A 141 -39.79 -24.45 -18.62
CA CYS A 141 -41.07 -25.11 -18.42
C CYS A 141 -41.51 -25.87 -19.67
N TRP A 142 -42.23 -26.97 -19.46
CA TRP A 142 -42.79 -27.78 -20.54
C TRP A 142 -44.20 -27.30 -20.88
N ARG A 143 -44.44 -27.00 -22.16
CA ARG A 143 -45.78 -26.65 -22.66
C ARG A 143 -46.73 -27.85 -22.62
N ASP A 144 -46.26 -28.98 -23.14
CA ASP A 144 -47.04 -30.20 -23.29
C ASP A 144 -46.46 -31.30 -22.40
N ILE A 145 -47.28 -31.84 -21.50
CA ILE A 145 -46.91 -32.92 -20.59
C ILE A 145 -47.92 -34.05 -20.77
N GLN A 146 -47.44 -35.24 -21.14
CA GLN A 146 -48.23 -36.47 -21.23
C GLN A 146 -47.61 -37.51 -20.31
N LEU A 147 -48.38 -37.96 -19.32
CA LEU A 147 -47.91 -38.93 -18.34
C LEU A 147 -47.98 -40.35 -18.91
N ASP A 148 -46.85 -41.07 -18.87
CA ASP A 148 -46.74 -42.40 -19.48
C ASP A 148 -46.90 -43.58 -18.48
N ASN A 149 -46.88 -43.32 -17.16
CA ASN A 149 -46.94 -44.37 -16.13
C ASN A 149 -47.79 -43.99 -14.89
N GLN A 150 -48.17 -44.99 -14.09
CA GLN A 150 -48.84 -44.82 -12.79
C GLN A 150 -47.94 -45.34 -11.66
N ILE A 151 -48.10 -44.80 -10.44
CA ILE A 151 -47.33 -45.23 -9.27
C ILE A 151 -47.72 -46.67 -8.91
N GLN A 152 -46.74 -47.58 -8.89
CA GLN A 152 -46.92 -48.96 -8.41
C GLN A 152 -45.98 -49.30 -7.25
N ILE A 153 -44.83 -48.62 -7.14
CA ILE A 153 -43.82 -48.85 -6.11
C ILE A 153 -44.00 -47.88 -4.96
N GLY A 154 -44.16 -48.40 -3.74
CA GLY A 154 -44.20 -47.62 -2.50
C GLY A 154 -42.80 -47.31 -1.93
N ILE A 155 -42.72 -46.42 -0.93
CA ILE A 155 -41.43 -46.01 -0.31
C ILE A 155 -40.70 -47.18 0.37
N GLU A 156 -41.42 -48.11 1.00
CA GLU A 156 -40.80 -49.29 1.62
C GLU A 156 -40.24 -50.26 0.57
N GLU A 157 -40.99 -50.50 -0.50
CA GLU A 157 -40.54 -51.34 -1.62
C GLU A 157 -39.34 -50.70 -2.35
N LEU A 158 -39.34 -49.38 -2.54
CA LEU A 158 -38.19 -48.63 -3.05
C LEU A 158 -36.94 -48.84 -2.18
N ARG A 159 -37.09 -48.86 -0.85
CA ARG A 159 -35.98 -49.10 0.08
C ARG A 159 -35.42 -50.51 -0.09
N GLU A 160 -36.27 -51.51 -0.23
CA GLU A 160 -35.85 -52.90 -0.47
C GLU A 160 -35.07 -53.02 -1.78
N ILE A 161 -35.57 -52.41 -2.87
CA ILE A 161 -34.92 -52.41 -4.18
C ILE A 161 -33.52 -51.80 -4.10
N LEU A 162 -33.38 -50.61 -3.50
CA LEU A 162 -32.08 -49.94 -3.36
C LEU A 162 -31.14 -50.72 -2.44
N THR A 163 -31.66 -51.33 -1.37
CA THR A 163 -30.87 -52.18 -0.46
C THR A 163 -30.29 -53.38 -1.20
N GLN A 164 -31.09 -54.06 -2.02
CA GLN A 164 -30.63 -55.18 -2.83
C GLN A 164 -29.60 -54.77 -3.88
N ALA A 165 -29.72 -53.56 -4.44
CA ALA A 165 -28.74 -53.02 -5.38
C ALA A 165 -27.39 -52.77 -4.71
N VAL A 166 -27.37 -52.10 -3.56
CA VAL A 166 -26.12 -51.77 -2.82
C VAL A 166 -25.45 -53.00 -2.22
N ALA A 167 -26.21 -54.00 -1.79
CA ALA A 167 -25.68 -55.22 -1.17
C ALA A 167 -24.74 -56.04 -2.07
N LYS A 168 -24.77 -55.81 -3.39
CA LYS A 168 -23.92 -56.51 -4.38
C LYS A 168 -22.51 -55.92 -4.47
N ALA A 169 -22.29 -54.70 -3.98
CA ALA A 169 -20.99 -54.03 -4.06
C ALA A 169 -20.07 -54.36 -2.86
N PRO A 170 -18.74 -54.39 -3.07
CA PRO A 170 -17.76 -54.54 -1.99
C PRO A 170 -17.93 -53.47 -0.90
N GLY A 171 -17.76 -53.84 0.38
CA GLY A 171 -17.85 -52.92 1.52
C GLY A 171 -19.26 -52.55 1.99
N SER A 172 -20.32 -53.05 1.34
CA SER A 172 -21.73 -52.72 1.66
C SER A 172 -22.14 -53.06 3.09
N ARG A 173 -21.75 -54.24 3.61
CA ARG A 173 -22.08 -54.67 4.97
C ARG A 173 -21.38 -53.82 6.04
N GLU A 174 -20.14 -53.44 5.80
CA GLU A 174 -19.35 -52.60 6.71
C GLU A 174 -19.93 -51.19 6.77
N LEU A 175 -20.27 -50.62 5.61
CA LEU A 175 -20.93 -49.32 5.51
C LEU A 175 -22.31 -49.33 6.19
N GLN A 176 -23.11 -50.37 5.98
CA GLN A 176 -24.42 -50.53 6.61
C GLN A 176 -24.30 -50.60 8.15
N SER A 177 -23.31 -51.34 8.68
CA SER A 177 -23.06 -51.41 10.12
C SER A 177 -22.70 -50.05 10.70
N ARG A 178 -21.75 -49.34 10.05
CA ARG A 178 -21.31 -47.99 10.46
C ARG A 178 -22.45 -46.98 10.46
N LEU A 179 -23.30 -46.99 9.44
CA LEU A 179 -24.40 -46.03 9.33
C LEU A 179 -25.53 -46.33 10.32
N ARG A 180 -25.76 -47.60 10.66
CA ARG A 180 -26.68 -47.98 11.75
C ARG A 180 -26.20 -47.48 13.11
N GLU A 181 -24.91 -47.56 13.39
CA GLU A 181 -24.30 -47.00 14.61
C GLU A 181 -24.47 -45.46 14.69
N GLN A 182 -24.57 -44.80 13.54
CA GLN A 182 -24.80 -43.36 13.41
C GLN A 182 -26.29 -42.96 13.36
N GLY A 183 -27.21 -43.90 13.61
CA GLY A 183 -28.65 -43.64 13.65
C GLY A 183 -29.33 -43.53 12.28
N ALA A 184 -28.66 -43.89 11.19
CA ALA A 184 -29.26 -43.92 9.85
C ALA A 184 -30.01 -45.25 9.60
N GLU A 185 -31.13 -45.44 10.29
CA GLU A 185 -31.93 -46.67 10.27
C GLU A 185 -32.54 -46.99 8.89
N ASN A 186 -32.64 -45.99 8.01
CA ASN A 186 -33.30 -46.09 6.70
C ASN A 186 -32.33 -46.39 5.53
N PHE A 187 -31.07 -46.77 5.80
CA PHE A 187 -30.08 -47.13 4.78
C PHE A 187 -30.63 -48.12 3.74
N PRO A 188 -30.37 -47.93 2.42
CA PRO A 188 -29.46 -46.94 1.81
C PRO A 188 -30.07 -45.57 1.53
N ILE A 189 -31.32 -45.32 1.93
CA ILE A 189 -32.00 -44.03 1.72
C ILE A 189 -31.61 -43.06 2.84
N MET A 190 -31.09 -41.89 2.47
CA MET A 190 -30.60 -40.87 3.42
C MET A 190 -31.54 -39.67 3.53
N GLN A 191 -32.42 -39.47 2.56
CA GLN A 191 -33.47 -38.45 2.58
C GLN A 191 -34.83 -39.07 2.29
N THR A 192 -35.91 -38.55 2.87
CA THR A 192 -37.27 -38.98 2.53
C THR A 192 -37.49 -38.87 1.02
N PRO A 193 -37.82 -39.98 0.32
CA PRO A 193 -38.09 -39.93 -1.12
C PRO A 193 -39.28 -39.04 -1.42
N ARG A 194 -39.15 -38.22 -2.46
CA ARG A 194 -40.23 -37.37 -2.97
C ARG A 194 -40.60 -37.80 -4.38
N LEU A 195 -41.88 -37.71 -4.70
CA LEU A 195 -42.39 -38.03 -6.03
C LEU A 195 -42.27 -36.80 -6.93
N VAL A 196 -41.69 -36.98 -8.12
CA VAL A 196 -41.55 -35.92 -9.13
C VAL A 196 -41.96 -36.45 -10.50
N LEU A 197 -42.32 -35.54 -11.40
CA LEU A 197 -42.49 -35.83 -12.81
C LEU A 197 -41.18 -35.50 -13.55
N TYR A 198 -40.53 -36.50 -14.12
CA TYR A 198 -39.21 -36.35 -14.74
C TYR A 198 -39.27 -36.58 -16.26
N PRO A 199 -38.74 -35.65 -17.09
CA PRO A 199 -38.63 -35.85 -18.54
C PRO A 199 -37.44 -36.77 -18.87
N TRP A 200 -37.70 -37.98 -19.35
CA TRP A 200 -36.66 -38.98 -19.66
C TRP A 200 -36.89 -39.62 -21.03
N GLN A 201 -35.84 -39.64 -21.87
CA GLN A 201 -35.87 -40.27 -23.20
C GLN A 201 -37.08 -39.88 -24.08
N GLY A 202 -37.50 -38.61 -24.02
CA GLY A 202 -38.62 -38.09 -24.81
C GLY A 202 -40.02 -38.38 -24.23
N LYS A 203 -40.10 -38.84 -22.99
CA LYS A 203 -41.33 -39.21 -22.26
C LYS A 203 -41.37 -38.55 -20.88
N PHE A 204 -42.55 -38.50 -20.25
CA PHE A 204 -42.67 -38.09 -18.84
C PHE A 204 -43.07 -39.26 -17.96
N LEU A 205 -42.22 -39.52 -16.97
CA LEU A 205 -42.42 -40.58 -15.99
C LEU A 205 -42.61 -39.98 -14.59
N LEU A 206 -43.47 -40.59 -13.79
CA LEU A 206 -43.42 -40.47 -12.34
C LEU A 206 -42.20 -41.20 -11.82
N ALA A 207 -41.38 -40.48 -11.06
CA ALA A 207 -40.14 -40.99 -10.49
C ALA A 207 -40.06 -40.65 -9.00
N TRP A 208 -39.61 -41.62 -8.21
CA TRP A 208 -39.11 -41.36 -6.88
C TRP A 208 -37.72 -40.77 -6.97
N THR A 209 -37.52 -39.60 -6.36
CA THR A 209 -36.21 -38.97 -6.25
C THR A 209 -35.81 -38.86 -4.79
N THR A 210 -34.58 -39.25 -4.48
CA THR A 210 -34.02 -39.18 -3.12
C THR A 210 -32.50 -39.04 -3.14
N TYR A 211 -31.91 -38.69 -2.01
CA TYR A 211 -30.49 -38.90 -1.77
C TYR A 211 -30.30 -40.22 -1.04
N GLY A 212 -29.43 -41.07 -1.58
CA GLY A 212 -29.15 -42.39 -1.04
C GLY A 212 -27.86 -42.98 -1.60
N TYR A 213 -27.44 -44.10 -1.03
CA TYR A 213 -26.28 -44.82 -1.52
C TYR A 213 -26.68 -45.69 -2.72
N GLY A 214 -25.88 -45.62 -3.79
CA GLY A 214 -26.00 -46.45 -4.99
C GLY A 214 -24.64 -47.02 -5.40
N VAL A 215 -24.65 -47.91 -6.40
CA VAL A 215 -23.44 -48.56 -6.91
C VAL A 215 -23.03 -47.89 -8.22
N ILE A 216 -21.76 -47.52 -8.33
CA ILE A 216 -21.16 -47.01 -9.58
C ILE A 216 -19.96 -47.85 -9.99
N ASP A 217 -19.68 -47.86 -11.29
CA ASP A 217 -18.44 -48.39 -11.83
C ASP A 217 -17.29 -47.39 -11.52
N VAL A 218 -16.12 -47.90 -11.13
CA VAL A 218 -14.92 -47.09 -10.94
C VAL A 218 -14.35 -46.72 -12.30
N GLU A 219 -13.98 -45.45 -12.47
CA GLU A 219 -13.36 -44.93 -13.69
C GLU A 219 -11.90 -44.55 -13.43
N ASP A 220 -11.04 -44.76 -14.42
CA ASP A 220 -9.65 -44.29 -14.43
C ASP A 220 -9.60 -42.75 -14.68
N PRO A 221 -8.43 -42.10 -14.53
CA PRO A 221 -8.29 -40.65 -14.76
C PRO A 221 -8.66 -40.18 -16.17
N ALA A 222 -8.74 -41.09 -17.15
CA ALA A 222 -9.17 -40.81 -18.51
C ALA A 222 -10.68 -41.05 -18.73
N GLY A 223 -11.41 -41.41 -17.67
CA GLY A 223 -12.86 -41.67 -17.70
C GLY A 223 -13.23 -43.07 -18.19
N ASN A 224 -12.29 -44.02 -18.29
CA ASN A 224 -12.60 -45.39 -18.69
C ASN A 224 -12.98 -46.24 -17.49
N LYS A 225 -14.03 -47.06 -17.64
CA LYS A 225 -14.46 -48.00 -16.60
C LYS A 225 -13.41 -49.07 -16.35
N THR A 226 -13.01 -49.25 -15.09
CA THR A 226 -12.02 -50.26 -14.67
C THR A 226 -12.63 -51.65 -14.49
N GLY A 227 -13.96 -51.74 -14.40
CA GLY A 227 -14.69 -52.97 -14.09
C GLY A 227 -14.90 -53.21 -12.59
N ASP A 228 -14.25 -52.40 -11.74
CA ASP A 228 -14.51 -52.40 -10.30
C ASP A 228 -15.78 -51.60 -9.98
N GLN A 229 -16.45 -51.95 -8.90
CA GLN A 229 -17.64 -51.25 -8.41
C GLN A 229 -17.42 -50.69 -7.01
N ARG A 230 -17.94 -49.49 -6.77
CA ARG A 230 -17.94 -48.87 -5.44
C ARG A 230 -19.31 -48.30 -5.08
N ILE A 231 -19.52 -48.13 -3.79
CA ILE A 231 -20.76 -47.55 -3.24
C ILE A 231 -20.55 -46.06 -3.05
N GLU A 232 -21.50 -45.26 -3.52
CA GLU A 232 -21.40 -43.81 -3.43
C GLU A 232 -22.72 -43.15 -3.05
N LEU A 233 -22.66 -41.99 -2.40
CA LEU A 233 -23.85 -41.20 -2.10
C LEU A 233 -24.24 -40.38 -3.33
N GLY A 234 -25.46 -40.57 -3.82
CA GLY A 234 -25.96 -39.91 -5.02
C GLY A 234 -27.38 -39.41 -4.89
N HIS A 235 -27.75 -38.52 -5.80
CA HIS A 235 -29.14 -38.24 -6.09
C HIS A 235 -29.66 -39.32 -7.05
N ILE A 236 -30.65 -40.08 -6.58
CA ILE A 236 -31.18 -41.27 -7.25
C ILE A 236 -32.56 -40.95 -7.79
N PHE A 237 -32.82 -41.32 -9.05
CA PHE A 237 -34.16 -41.38 -9.63
C PHE A 237 -34.51 -42.81 -9.99
N VAL A 238 -35.66 -43.23 -9.49
CA VAL A 238 -36.22 -44.56 -9.69
C VAL A 238 -37.61 -44.42 -10.30
N ASP A 239 -37.88 -45.18 -11.36
CA ASP A 239 -39.20 -45.19 -11.99
C ASP A 239 -40.24 -45.69 -10.97
N ALA A 240 -41.26 -44.87 -10.70
CA ALA A 240 -42.26 -45.16 -9.67
C ALA A 240 -43.22 -46.31 -10.06
N SER A 241 -43.17 -46.80 -11.30
CA SER A 241 -43.98 -47.91 -11.81
C SER A 241 -43.21 -49.22 -11.85
N THR A 242 -41.93 -49.21 -12.22
CA THR A 242 -41.13 -50.44 -12.39
C THR A 242 -40.11 -50.68 -11.28
N GLY A 243 -39.76 -49.65 -10.51
CA GLY A 243 -38.69 -49.72 -9.52
C GLY A 243 -37.28 -49.67 -10.13
N GLU A 244 -37.16 -49.44 -11.44
CA GLU A 244 -35.87 -49.35 -12.12
C GLU A 244 -35.18 -48.02 -11.84
N GLN A 245 -33.93 -48.08 -11.37
CA GLN A 245 -33.08 -46.90 -11.27
C GLN A 245 -32.59 -46.48 -12.66
N PHE A 246 -33.05 -45.33 -13.15
CA PHE A 246 -32.70 -44.85 -14.50
C PHE A 246 -31.73 -43.67 -14.47
N ILE A 247 -31.62 -42.95 -13.34
CA ILE A 247 -30.58 -41.95 -13.11
C ILE A 247 -29.99 -42.16 -11.72
N PHE A 248 -28.67 -42.24 -11.68
CA PHE A 248 -27.91 -42.06 -10.45
C PHE A 248 -26.88 -40.99 -10.72
N ALA A 249 -27.10 -39.81 -10.14
CA ALA A 249 -26.14 -38.71 -10.19
C ALA A 249 -25.37 -38.74 -8.87
N PRO A 250 -24.15 -39.29 -8.81
CA PRO A 250 -23.35 -39.24 -7.60
C PRO A 250 -23.28 -37.79 -7.12
N THR A 251 -23.47 -37.59 -5.82
CA THR A 251 -23.36 -36.25 -5.27
C THR A 251 -21.92 -35.85 -5.43
N ARG A 252 -21.68 -34.89 -6.32
CA ARG A 252 -20.41 -34.16 -6.44
C ARG A 252 -19.90 -33.57 -5.12
N LYS A 253 -20.73 -33.64 -4.07
CA LYS A 253 -20.33 -33.37 -2.69
C LYS A 253 -19.24 -34.32 -2.19
N TYR A 254 -18.96 -35.47 -2.82
CA TYR A 254 -17.91 -36.40 -2.38
C TYR A 254 -16.96 -36.87 -3.51
N GLN A 255 -16.84 -36.10 -4.60
CA GLN A 255 -15.84 -36.35 -5.65
C GLN A 255 -15.16 -35.04 -6.08
N GLY A 256 -13.93 -34.82 -5.63
CA GLY A 256 -12.86 -34.11 -6.34
C GLY A 256 -13.07 -32.69 -6.87
N ILE A 257 -14.21 -32.03 -6.65
CA ILE A 257 -14.42 -30.63 -7.05
C ILE A 257 -13.89 -29.74 -5.94
N GLU A 258 -12.83 -29.02 -6.26
CA GLU A 258 -12.34 -27.90 -5.48
C GLU A 258 -13.43 -26.81 -5.41
N THR A 259 -13.97 -26.57 -4.20
CA THR A 259 -14.97 -25.51 -3.98
C THR A 259 -14.31 -24.30 -3.31
N PRO A 260 -14.57 -23.06 -3.79
CA PRO A 260 -14.04 -21.86 -3.16
C PRO A 260 -14.43 -21.76 -1.68
N ASP A 261 -13.47 -21.40 -0.83
CA ASP A 261 -13.62 -21.18 0.60
C ASP A 261 -12.64 -20.08 1.05
N THR A 262 -12.65 -19.72 2.33
CA THR A 262 -11.73 -18.73 2.91
C THR A 262 -10.99 -19.32 4.09
N GLY A 263 -9.70 -19.02 4.19
CA GLY A 263 -8.83 -19.42 5.29
C GLY A 263 -7.97 -18.27 5.80
N SER A 264 -7.01 -18.61 6.64
CA SER A 264 -6.03 -17.65 7.14
C SER A 264 -4.64 -18.26 7.23
N GLY A 265 -3.60 -17.43 7.20
CA GLY A 265 -2.23 -17.89 7.44
C GLY A 265 -1.40 -16.86 8.17
N LEU A 266 -0.25 -17.28 8.69
CA LEU A 266 0.71 -16.40 9.33
C LEU A 266 1.85 -16.08 8.35
N GLY A 267 2.02 -14.79 8.05
CA GLY A 267 3.10 -14.30 7.20
C GLY A 267 4.44 -14.21 7.94
N VAL A 268 5.48 -13.93 7.16
CA VAL A 268 6.87 -13.77 7.56
C VAL A 268 7.04 -12.53 8.43
N THR A 269 7.80 -12.67 9.52
CA THR A 269 8.32 -11.57 10.31
C THR A 269 9.76 -11.88 10.71
N PRO A 270 10.70 -10.95 10.50
CA PRO A 270 12.09 -11.18 10.91
C PRO A 270 12.16 -11.53 12.40
N LEU A 271 12.86 -12.61 12.73
CA LEU A 271 13.19 -13.03 14.10
C LEU A 271 11.98 -13.46 14.97
N GLY A 272 10.86 -13.87 14.37
CA GLY A 272 9.77 -14.58 15.07
C GLY A 272 8.89 -13.71 15.99
N GLY A 273 8.86 -12.39 15.78
CA GLY A 273 8.00 -11.41 16.47
C GLY A 273 6.64 -11.24 15.77
N PRO A 274 5.65 -10.54 16.37
CA PRO A 274 4.22 -10.82 16.16
C PRO A 274 3.87 -10.96 14.68
N TYR A 275 3.53 -12.20 14.30
CA TYR A 275 3.26 -12.59 12.92
C TYR A 275 2.04 -11.84 12.37
N VAL A 276 2.10 -11.52 11.08
CA VAL A 276 1.00 -10.85 10.38
C VAL A 276 0.01 -11.92 9.90
N SER A 277 -1.23 -11.86 10.35
CA SER A 277 -2.28 -12.74 9.84
C SER A 277 -2.75 -12.26 8.46
N ARG A 278 -2.83 -13.18 7.49
CA ARG A 278 -3.32 -12.95 6.13
C ARG A 278 -4.64 -13.68 5.92
N SER A 279 -5.59 -13.04 5.24
CA SER A 279 -6.81 -13.71 4.77
C SER A 279 -6.55 -14.35 3.40
N LEU A 280 -6.94 -15.61 3.25
CA LEU A 280 -6.62 -16.42 2.08
C LEU A 280 -7.90 -16.86 1.38
N ASN A 281 -7.93 -16.73 0.06
CA ASN A 281 -8.92 -17.40 -0.77
C ASN A 281 -8.39 -18.80 -1.07
N ILE A 282 -9.10 -19.82 -0.64
CA ILE A 282 -8.65 -21.21 -0.74
C ILE A 282 -9.69 -22.03 -1.49
N VAL A 283 -9.34 -23.27 -1.81
CA VAL A 283 -10.34 -24.25 -2.22
C VAL A 283 -10.35 -25.41 -1.25
N ARG A 284 -11.56 -25.88 -0.94
CA ARG A 284 -11.76 -27.15 -0.25
C ARG A 284 -11.72 -28.27 -1.27
N VAL A 285 -10.84 -29.24 -1.06
CA VAL A 285 -10.75 -30.44 -1.89
C VAL A 285 -11.83 -31.38 -1.39
N ASP A 286 -12.93 -31.52 -2.13
CA ASP A 286 -14.06 -32.41 -1.81
C ASP A 286 -14.79 -32.13 -0.46
N ALA A 287 -15.43 -33.14 0.14
CA ALA A 287 -16.11 -33.01 1.44
C ALA A 287 -15.21 -33.29 2.65
N SER A 288 -13.93 -33.57 2.44
CA SER A 288 -12.90 -33.77 3.45
C SER A 288 -12.57 -32.45 4.16
N SER A 289 -11.62 -32.57 5.09
CA SER A 289 -11.00 -31.48 5.81
C SER A 289 -9.72 -31.00 5.10
N THR A 290 -9.53 -31.31 3.80
CA THR A 290 -8.34 -30.86 3.06
C THR A 290 -8.65 -29.57 2.30
N TYR A 291 -7.78 -28.58 2.47
CA TYR A 291 -7.84 -27.32 1.75
C TYR A 291 -6.54 -27.04 1.01
N ARG A 292 -6.62 -26.28 -0.09
CA ARG A 292 -5.46 -25.91 -0.92
C ARG A 292 -5.34 -24.41 -1.07
N LEU A 293 -4.10 -23.92 -1.14
CA LEU A 293 -3.80 -22.54 -1.55
C LEU A 293 -4.00 -22.38 -3.06
N LYS A 294 -5.26 -22.22 -3.44
CA LYS A 294 -5.70 -21.93 -4.79
C LYS A 294 -6.84 -20.92 -4.76
N ASP A 295 -6.64 -19.82 -5.47
CA ASP A 295 -7.65 -18.79 -5.67
C ASP A 295 -8.30 -19.01 -7.04
N THR A 296 -9.62 -19.21 -7.05
CA THR A 296 -10.42 -19.34 -8.28
C THR A 296 -11.43 -18.20 -8.42
N THR A 297 -11.23 -17.09 -7.68
CA THR A 297 -12.13 -15.93 -7.69
C THR A 297 -11.80 -14.93 -8.80
N HIS A 298 -10.71 -15.13 -9.53
CA HIS A 298 -10.28 -14.35 -10.69
C HIS A 298 -10.35 -15.19 -11.98
N ASP A 299 -10.29 -14.52 -13.13
CA ASP A 299 -10.34 -15.17 -14.45
C ASP A 299 -9.12 -16.09 -14.72
N ARG A 300 -8.01 -15.87 -14.01
CA ARG A 300 -6.90 -16.84 -13.90
C ARG A 300 -6.81 -17.34 -12.48
N ASN A 301 -6.62 -18.65 -12.32
CA ASN A 301 -6.32 -19.20 -11.01
C ASN A 301 -4.98 -18.68 -10.50
N ILE A 302 -4.87 -18.47 -9.19
CA ILE A 302 -3.61 -18.26 -8.47
C ILE A 302 -3.37 -19.52 -7.66
N ILE A 303 -2.18 -20.12 -7.77
CA ILE A 303 -1.89 -21.44 -7.20
C ILE A 303 -0.52 -21.39 -6.53
N ALA A 304 -0.47 -21.72 -5.23
CA ALA A 304 0.78 -21.88 -4.50
C ALA A 304 1.18 -23.35 -4.37
N TYR A 305 2.43 -23.62 -4.66
CA TYR A 305 3.05 -24.94 -4.61
C TYR A 305 4.10 -24.97 -3.51
N ASP A 306 4.17 -26.11 -2.83
CA ASP A 306 5.21 -26.44 -1.87
C ASP A 306 6.22 -27.37 -2.56
N ALA A 307 7.43 -26.87 -2.82
CA ALA A 307 8.50 -27.67 -3.40
C ALA A 307 9.29 -28.48 -2.36
N ASP A 308 8.96 -28.39 -1.06
CA ASP A 308 9.49 -29.17 0.06
C ASP A 308 11.04 -29.23 0.12
N ALA A 309 11.72 -28.21 -0.43
CA ALA A 309 13.17 -28.22 -0.65
C ALA A 309 13.67 -29.53 -1.30
N ASN A 310 12.85 -30.13 -2.16
CA ASN A 310 13.13 -31.42 -2.78
C ASN A 310 14.16 -31.23 -3.89
N SER A 311 15.30 -31.90 -3.79
CA SER A 311 16.37 -31.83 -4.80
C SER A 311 15.95 -32.37 -6.18
N SER A 312 14.88 -33.15 -6.25
CA SER A 312 14.26 -33.61 -7.51
C SER A 312 13.43 -32.52 -8.19
N TRP A 313 13.06 -31.46 -7.46
CA TRP A 313 12.30 -30.29 -7.94
C TRP A 313 13.15 -29.03 -7.78
N SER A 314 14.36 -29.07 -8.32
CA SER A 314 15.38 -28.04 -8.10
C SER A 314 15.48 -27.06 -9.27
N TYR A 315 15.77 -25.79 -8.98
CA TYR A 315 16.08 -24.80 -10.01
C TYR A 315 17.49 -25.06 -10.60
N PRO A 316 17.74 -24.89 -11.92
CA PRO A 316 16.83 -24.40 -12.97
C PRO A 316 15.93 -25.47 -13.64
N TYR A 317 15.90 -26.70 -13.13
CA TYR A 317 15.19 -27.83 -13.75
C TYR A 317 13.76 -28.04 -13.23
N ILE A 318 13.25 -27.15 -12.39
CA ILE A 318 11.93 -27.24 -11.74
C ILE A 318 10.76 -27.18 -12.71
N TYR A 319 11.04 -26.73 -13.94
CA TYR A 319 10.13 -26.68 -15.06
C TYR A 319 9.48 -28.05 -15.39
N ASP A 320 10.29 -29.09 -15.58
CA ASP A 320 9.82 -30.42 -15.97
C ASP A 320 8.86 -31.06 -14.95
N PRO A 321 9.19 -31.10 -13.63
CA PRO A 321 8.28 -31.66 -12.63
C PRO A 321 7.00 -30.84 -12.46
N LEU A 322 7.01 -29.54 -12.80
CA LEU A 322 5.82 -28.70 -12.81
C LEU A 322 4.92 -29.01 -14.01
N ASP A 323 5.47 -29.21 -15.22
CA ASP A 323 4.73 -29.67 -16.42
C ASP A 323 4.15 -31.08 -16.20
N ASP A 324 4.93 -31.98 -15.60
CA ASP A 324 4.50 -33.34 -15.28
C ASP A 324 3.49 -33.39 -14.10
N GLY A 325 3.22 -32.27 -13.43
CA GLY A 325 2.22 -32.16 -12.35
C GLY A 325 2.62 -32.87 -11.05
N THR A 326 3.92 -33.01 -10.80
CA THR A 326 4.46 -33.79 -9.66
C THR A 326 4.71 -32.96 -8.40
N ILE A 327 4.78 -31.62 -8.54
CA ILE A 327 4.95 -30.71 -7.41
C ILE A 327 3.58 -30.51 -6.72
N PRO A 328 3.46 -30.75 -5.40
CA PRO A 328 2.19 -30.62 -4.71
C PRO A 328 1.77 -29.15 -4.57
N ILE A 329 0.46 -28.92 -4.66
CA ILE A 329 -0.15 -27.66 -4.23
C ILE A 329 -0.05 -27.61 -2.71
N SER A 330 0.23 -26.44 -2.14
CA SER A 330 0.24 -26.26 -0.69
C SER A 330 -1.14 -26.60 -0.10
N GLU A 331 -1.14 -27.47 0.92
CA GLU A 331 -2.33 -28.06 1.51
C GLU A 331 -2.38 -27.84 3.04
N ASP A 332 -3.57 -27.53 3.55
CA ASP A 332 -3.95 -27.76 4.94
C ASP A 332 -4.62 -29.12 5.02
N THR A 333 -3.91 -30.09 5.60
CA THR A 333 -4.41 -31.45 5.83
C THR A 333 -5.06 -31.62 7.20
N GLU A 334 -4.87 -30.66 8.12
CA GLU A 334 -5.42 -30.67 9.48
C GLU A 334 -6.89 -30.20 9.47
N GLY A 335 -7.20 -29.31 8.54
CA GLY A 335 -8.54 -28.93 8.14
C GLY A 335 -9.22 -27.88 8.98
N ASP A 336 -8.41 -27.11 9.70
CA ASP A 336 -8.82 -25.92 10.41
C ASP A 336 -8.85 -24.67 9.52
N LYS A 337 -8.47 -24.81 8.24
CA LYS A 337 -8.35 -23.74 7.23
C LYS A 337 -7.23 -22.76 7.53
N THR A 338 -6.20 -23.21 8.24
CA THR A 338 -5.09 -22.37 8.66
C THR A 338 -3.74 -22.86 8.16
N TRP A 339 -2.90 -21.91 7.73
CA TRP A 339 -1.49 -22.11 7.38
C TRP A 339 -0.62 -21.38 8.40
N ASP A 340 -0.48 -21.99 9.57
CA ASP A 340 0.17 -21.38 10.73
C ASP A 340 1.29 -22.23 11.34
N ARG A 341 1.78 -23.23 10.58
CA ARG A 341 2.93 -24.04 11.00
C ARG A 341 4.19 -23.18 11.03
N LEU A 342 4.70 -22.97 12.25
CA LEU A 342 5.84 -22.12 12.58
C LEU A 342 6.92 -22.88 13.38
N PRO A 343 7.65 -23.82 12.74
CA PRO A 343 8.80 -24.48 13.36
C PRO A 343 9.94 -23.47 13.66
N ALA A 344 10.95 -23.90 14.43
CA ALA A 344 12.12 -23.08 14.68
C ALA A 344 12.86 -22.75 13.37
N ASN A 345 13.17 -21.49 13.09
CA ASN A 345 13.57 -21.09 11.73
C ASN A 345 15.09 -21.25 11.42
N THR A 346 15.74 -22.32 11.93
CA THR A 346 17.21 -22.40 12.04
C THR A 346 17.92 -23.41 11.13
N THR A 347 17.23 -24.45 10.65
CA THR A 347 17.81 -25.50 9.79
C THR A 347 16.97 -25.72 8.53
N ASP A 348 17.54 -26.25 7.45
CA ASP A 348 16.82 -26.51 6.18
C ASP A 348 15.53 -27.31 6.39
N THR A 349 15.58 -28.35 7.24
CA THR A 349 14.41 -29.18 7.58
C THR A 349 13.32 -28.37 8.28
N GLU A 350 13.68 -27.50 9.21
CA GLU A 350 12.69 -26.69 9.90
C GLU A 350 12.15 -25.59 8.97
N ARG A 351 13.00 -25.00 8.10
CA ARG A 351 12.58 -23.97 7.16
C ARG A 351 11.55 -24.46 6.15
N ARG A 352 11.78 -25.62 5.52
CA ARG A 352 10.79 -26.25 4.62
C ARG A 352 9.50 -26.71 5.33
N SER A 353 9.53 -26.82 6.67
CA SER A 353 8.34 -27.21 7.44
C SER A 353 7.47 -26.00 7.81
N SER A 354 7.90 -24.78 7.49
CA SER A 354 7.20 -23.53 7.77
C SER A 354 6.30 -23.13 6.62
N GLN A 355 5.04 -22.78 6.89
CA GLN A 355 4.10 -22.36 5.84
C GLN A 355 4.12 -20.85 5.55
N GLN A 356 4.94 -20.07 6.25
CA GLN A 356 5.02 -18.62 6.07
C GLN A 356 5.30 -18.17 4.62
N PRO A 357 6.28 -18.75 3.90
CA PRO A 357 6.52 -18.36 2.51
C PRO A 357 5.34 -18.71 1.61
N GLU A 358 4.67 -19.86 1.80
CA GLU A 358 3.48 -20.26 1.03
C GLU A 358 2.36 -19.21 1.18
N VAL A 359 2.12 -18.77 2.42
CA VAL A 359 1.09 -17.78 2.77
C VAL A 359 1.37 -16.43 2.12
N ASP A 360 2.57 -15.87 2.31
CA ASP A 360 2.88 -14.53 1.79
C ASP A 360 3.01 -14.54 0.26
N ALA A 361 3.62 -15.56 -0.34
CA ALA A 361 3.74 -15.64 -1.80
C ALA A 361 2.34 -15.67 -2.46
N PHE A 362 1.44 -16.51 -1.93
CA PHE A 362 0.07 -16.63 -2.41
C PHE A 362 -0.71 -15.32 -2.24
N PHE A 363 -0.65 -14.73 -1.05
CA PHE A 363 -1.34 -13.49 -0.72
C PHE A 363 -0.87 -12.32 -1.59
N PHE A 364 0.44 -12.12 -1.72
CA PHE A 364 1.00 -11.01 -2.50
C PHE A 364 0.81 -11.22 -4.00
N CYS A 365 0.81 -12.45 -4.53
CA CYS A 365 0.47 -12.72 -5.93
C CYS A 365 -0.97 -12.30 -6.24
N ARG A 366 -1.91 -12.55 -5.32
CA ARG A 366 -3.28 -12.06 -5.42
C ARG A 366 -3.34 -10.53 -5.41
N GLU A 367 -2.67 -9.90 -4.44
CA GLU A 367 -2.63 -8.43 -4.39
C GLU A 367 -2.05 -7.84 -5.69
N ALA A 368 -0.98 -8.44 -6.24
CA ALA A 368 -0.36 -8.02 -7.50
C ALA A 368 -1.33 -8.18 -8.67
N TYR A 369 -2.01 -9.34 -8.78
CA TYR A 369 -3.04 -9.58 -9.80
C TYR A 369 -4.09 -8.47 -9.78
N GLU A 370 -4.68 -8.21 -8.61
CA GLU A 370 -5.73 -7.22 -8.47
C GLU A 370 -5.21 -5.79 -8.71
N TRP A 371 -3.94 -5.52 -8.39
CA TRP A 371 -3.31 -4.21 -8.62
C TRP A 371 -3.09 -3.94 -10.10
N TYR A 372 -2.58 -4.91 -10.88
CA TYR A 372 -2.47 -4.78 -12.33
C TYR A 372 -3.84 -4.74 -13.01
N ASN A 373 -4.81 -5.51 -12.52
CA ASN A 373 -6.19 -5.44 -13.00
C ASN A 373 -6.77 -4.03 -12.81
N ALA A 374 -6.57 -3.43 -11.63
CA ALA A 374 -6.99 -2.06 -11.36
C ALA A 374 -6.28 -1.02 -12.24
N LEU A 375 -4.98 -1.17 -12.50
CA LEU A 375 -4.23 -0.28 -13.41
C LEU A 375 -4.75 -0.33 -14.85
N ALA A 376 -5.11 -1.53 -15.33
CA ALA A 376 -5.56 -1.74 -16.70
C ALA A 376 -7.07 -1.53 -16.92
N GLY A 377 -7.86 -1.64 -15.86
CA GLY A 377 -9.33 -1.69 -15.91
C GLY A 377 -9.90 -3.08 -16.16
N SER A 378 -9.13 -4.00 -16.76
CA SER A 378 -9.54 -5.39 -17.02
C SER A 378 -8.36 -6.25 -17.47
N ARG A 379 -7.29 -6.36 -16.67
CA ARG A 379 -6.17 -7.26 -16.99
C ARG A 379 -6.36 -8.64 -16.37
N ASP A 380 -6.25 -9.67 -17.20
CA ASP A 380 -6.25 -11.07 -16.74
C ASP A 380 -4.85 -11.64 -16.63
N GLY A 381 -4.39 -11.83 -15.40
CA GLY A 381 -3.07 -12.37 -15.07
C GLY A 381 -1.93 -11.66 -15.79
N TRP A 382 -0.96 -12.45 -16.21
CA TRP A 382 0.29 -11.94 -16.77
C TRP A 382 0.18 -11.60 -18.25
N ASP A 383 -0.69 -12.26 -19.00
CA ASP A 383 -0.73 -12.23 -20.47
C ASP A 383 -1.90 -11.43 -21.05
N ASN A 384 -2.91 -11.11 -20.23
CA ASN A 384 -4.11 -10.39 -20.65
C ASN A 384 -4.87 -11.04 -21.82
N GLY A 385 -4.70 -12.37 -22.03
CA GLY A 385 -5.34 -13.10 -23.11
C GLY A 385 -4.94 -12.67 -24.52
N GLN A 386 -3.82 -11.95 -24.70
CA GLN A 386 -3.45 -11.38 -26.01
C GLN A 386 -2.74 -12.36 -26.96
N TYR A 387 -2.43 -13.57 -26.49
CA TYR A 387 -1.74 -14.60 -27.26
C TYR A 387 -2.67 -15.75 -27.65
N PRO A 388 -2.49 -16.37 -28.83
CA PRO A 388 -3.26 -17.54 -29.23
C PRO A 388 -2.85 -18.80 -28.43
N ASP A 389 -3.76 -19.78 -28.35
CA ASP A 389 -3.47 -21.14 -27.91
C ASP A 389 -3.35 -22.07 -29.14
N PRO A 390 -2.18 -22.69 -29.40
CA PRO A 390 -0.88 -22.46 -28.77
C PRO A 390 -0.20 -21.14 -29.23
N PRO A 391 0.79 -20.61 -28.46
CA PRO A 391 1.43 -21.29 -27.34
C PRO A 391 0.87 -20.93 -25.96
N VAL A 392 0.10 -19.85 -25.78
CA VAL A 392 -0.35 -19.43 -24.43
C VAL A 392 -1.75 -19.96 -24.16
N PRO A 393 -1.95 -20.81 -23.12
CA PRO A 393 -3.27 -21.34 -22.82
C PRO A 393 -4.27 -20.23 -22.43
N PRO A 394 -5.56 -20.32 -22.82
CA PRO A 394 -6.57 -19.31 -22.47
C PRO A 394 -6.97 -19.35 -21.00
N GLN A 395 -6.27 -20.11 -20.15
CA GLN A 395 -6.47 -20.25 -18.70
C GLN A 395 -5.10 -20.35 -17.99
N LEU A 396 -4.06 -19.71 -18.53
CA LEU A 396 -2.71 -19.73 -17.93
C LEU A 396 -2.77 -19.20 -16.47
N PRO A 397 -2.54 -20.04 -15.45
CA PRO A 397 -2.65 -19.60 -14.06
C PRO A 397 -1.38 -18.84 -13.59
N VAL A 398 -1.54 -18.05 -12.54
CA VAL A 398 -0.44 -17.53 -11.72
C VAL A 398 0.06 -18.66 -10.82
N ARG A 399 1.24 -19.19 -11.11
CA ARG A 399 1.88 -20.23 -10.29
C ARG A 399 2.98 -19.63 -9.45
N VAL A 400 2.99 -19.97 -8.18
CA VAL A 400 4.06 -19.59 -7.25
C VAL A 400 4.58 -20.81 -6.51
N LEU A 401 5.88 -21.01 -6.55
CA LEU A 401 6.59 -22.11 -5.91
C LEU A 401 7.39 -21.56 -4.74
N THR A 402 7.27 -22.23 -3.60
CA THR A 402 7.98 -21.91 -2.35
C THR A 402 8.82 -23.10 -1.91
N HIS A 403 9.75 -22.89 -0.98
CA HIS A 403 10.73 -23.90 -0.57
C HIS A 403 11.54 -24.47 -1.73
N VAL A 404 11.89 -23.63 -2.71
CA VAL A 404 12.61 -24.09 -3.90
C VAL A 404 14.03 -24.51 -3.52
N TYR A 405 14.46 -25.68 -4.01
CA TYR A 405 15.83 -26.17 -3.81
C TYR A 405 16.79 -25.56 -4.84
N ASP A 406 17.88 -24.96 -4.37
CA ASP A 406 18.96 -24.46 -5.21
C ASP A 406 19.95 -25.58 -5.52
N ALA A 407 20.00 -26.03 -6.77
CA ALA A 407 20.95 -27.07 -7.18
C ALA A 407 22.41 -26.60 -7.12
N ASP A 408 22.67 -25.30 -7.35
CA ASP A 408 24.04 -24.75 -7.36
C ASP A 408 24.59 -24.61 -5.94
N SER A 409 23.72 -24.26 -4.99
CA SER A 409 24.10 -24.07 -3.58
C SER A 409 23.85 -25.32 -2.70
N GLY A 410 23.06 -26.28 -3.19
CA GLY A 410 22.74 -27.51 -2.49
C GLY A 410 21.79 -27.34 -1.28
N THR A 411 20.99 -26.27 -1.25
CA THR A 411 20.11 -25.90 -0.11
C THR A 411 18.89 -25.10 -0.58
N SER A 412 17.81 -25.04 0.22
CA SER A 412 16.74 -24.06 0.02
C SER A 412 17.04 -22.70 0.65
N ARG A 413 18.08 -22.58 1.47
CA ARG A 413 18.48 -21.35 2.20
C ARG A 413 19.18 -20.30 1.33
N SER A 414 19.21 -20.51 0.03
CA SER A 414 19.72 -19.51 -0.90
C SER A 414 18.89 -18.22 -0.83
N VAL A 415 19.56 -17.09 -1.02
CA VAL A 415 18.89 -15.78 -1.12
C VAL A 415 18.65 -15.48 -2.58
N ASN A 416 17.52 -15.97 -3.10
CA ASN A 416 17.16 -15.82 -4.50
C ASN A 416 15.65 -15.82 -4.70
N ALA A 417 15.22 -15.25 -5.83
CA ALA A 417 13.85 -15.31 -6.32
C ALA A 417 13.88 -15.15 -7.83
N PHE A 418 12.96 -15.80 -8.54
CA PHE A 418 12.90 -15.71 -10.00
C PHE A 418 11.47 -15.80 -10.53
N SER A 419 11.24 -15.14 -11.65
CA SER A 419 10.21 -15.47 -12.62
C SER A 419 10.84 -16.19 -13.79
N ASP A 420 10.20 -17.27 -14.25
CA ASP A 420 10.67 -18.04 -15.40
C ASP A 420 9.49 -18.63 -16.18
N PHE A 421 9.72 -18.96 -17.45
CA PHE A 421 8.76 -19.66 -18.28
C PHE A 421 9.44 -20.57 -19.32
N GLY A 422 8.72 -21.59 -19.76
CA GLY A 422 9.16 -22.47 -20.83
C GLY A 422 8.00 -23.10 -21.59
N PHE A 423 8.31 -24.00 -22.52
CA PHE A 423 7.34 -24.65 -23.39
C PHE A 423 7.18 -26.14 -23.04
N THR A 424 5.95 -26.56 -22.80
CA THR A 424 5.60 -27.94 -22.43
C THR A 424 5.93 -28.86 -23.60
N LYS A 425 5.95 -30.17 -23.35
CA LYS A 425 6.14 -31.18 -24.41
C LYS A 425 5.13 -31.02 -25.57
N ASN A 426 3.99 -30.39 -25.31
CA ASN A 426 2.93 -30.10 -26.29
C ASN A 426 2.97 -28.67 -26.87
N GLY A 427 4.06 -27.92 -26.63
CA GLY A 427 4.27 -26.58 -27.18
C GLY A 427 3.48 -25.46 -26.50
N LYS A 428 2.96 -25.68 -25.29
CA LYS A 428 2.25 -24.66 -24.50
C LYS A 428 3.17 -23.95 -23.53
N VAL A 429 2.97 -22.67 -23.28
CA VAL A 429 3.73 -21.93 -22.26
C VAL A 429 3.27 -22.33 -20.86
N ILE A 430 4.24 -22.52 -19.98
CA ILE A 430 4.07 -22.54 -18.53
C ILE A 430 5.01 -21.50 -17.93
N ALA A 431 4.45 -20.63 -17.08
CA ALA A 431 5.17 -19.58 -16.38
C ALA A 431 4.93 -19.73 -14.87
N TYR A 432 5.94 -19.35 -14.08
CA TYR A 432 5.90 -19.47 -12.63
C TYR A 432 6.83 -18.49 -11.93
N LEU A 433 6.58 -18.30 -10.64
CA LEU A 433 7.46 -17.63 -9.67
C LEU A 433 8.09 -18.69 -8.79
N ALA A 434 9.36 -18.50 -8.43
CA ALA A 434 10.11 -19.38 -7.56
C ALA A 434 10.75 -18.57 -6.43
N PHE A 435 10.45 -18.92 -5.18
CA PHE A 435 11.01 -18.27 -4.00
C PHE A 435 11.77 -19.28 -3.14
N PHE A 436 12.98 -18.87 -2.75
CA PHE A 436 13.85 -19.62 -1.87
C PHE A 436 13.65 -19.17 -0.42
N ASP A 437 14.12 -19.99 0.52
CA ASP A 437 13.87 -19.74 1.93
C ASP A 437 14.79 -18.66 2.50
N GLY A 438 15.99 -18.41 1.96
CA GLY A 438 16.96 -17.53 2.60
C GLY A 438 17.50 -18.07 3.92
N ASP A 439 18.31 -17.27 4.62
CA ASP A 439 18.95 -17.63 5.89
C ASP A 439 18.86 -16.51 6.94
N ALA A 440 17.89 -16.58 7.84
CA ALA A 440 17.72 -15.61 8.92
C ALA A 440 18.85 -15.65 9.98
N THR A 441 19.65 -16.72 10.02
CA THR A 441 20.72 -16.92 11.02
C THR A 441 22.08 -16.37 10.57
N ALA A 442 22.18 -16.01 9.29
CA ALA A 442 23.32 -15.31 8.74
C ALA A 442 23.61 -14.03 9.54
N THR A 443 24.89 -13.71 9.74
CA THR A 443 25.33 -12.55 10.54
C THR A 443 25.86 -11.42 9.67
N CYS A 444 25.92 -11.64 8.37
CA CYS A 444 26.55 -10.77 7.40
C CYS A 444 28.05 -10.54 7.65
N SER A 445 28.72 -11.48 8.33
CA SER A 445 30.14 -11.36 8.71
C SER A 445 31.10 -11.73 7.57
N ASN A 446 30.60 -12.36 6.50
CA ASN A 446 31.38 -12.78 5.34
C ASN A 446 30.76 -12.24 4.03
N PRO A 447 31.55 -12.09 2.95
CA PRO A 447 31.07 -11.55 1.66
C PRO A 447 29.94 -12.35 0.99
N ASN A 448 29.78 -13.63 1.34
CA ASN A 448 28.74 -14.52 0.77
C ASN A 448 27.55 -14.70 1.73
N ASP A 449 27.59 -14.09 2.91
CA ASP A 449 26.56 -14.26 3.94
C ASP A 449 25.44 -13.25 3.67
N SER A 450 24.17 -13.65 3.81
CA SER A 450 23.03 -12.77 3.49
C SER A 450 21.88 -13.07 4.45
N ALA A 451 21.67 -12.15 5.38
CA ALA A 451 20.76 -12.28 6.52
C ALA A 451 19.34 -11.85 6.17
N PHE A 452 18.72 -12.62 5.29
CA PHE A 452 17.33 -12.50 4.87
C PHE A 452 16.56 -13.76 5.26
N ASP A 453 15.37 -13.57 5.82
CA ASP A 453 14.40 -14.64 6.01
C ASP A 453 13.73 -15.01 4.67
N TYR A 454 12.61 -15.73 4.71
CA TYR A 454 11.84 -16.15 3.53
C TYR A 454 11.63 -15.01 2.52
N LEU A 455 12.15 -15.19 1.30
CA LEU A 455 12.15 -14.13 0.27
C LEU A 455 10.74 -13.73 -0.15
N ALA A 456 9.81 -14.70 -0.18
CA ALA A 456 8.40 -14.46 -0.47
C ALA A 456 7.70 -13.56 0.56
N GLY A 457 8.29 -13.39 1.75
CA GLY A 457 7.79 -12.48 2.78
C GLY A 457 7.88 -11.00 2.42
N SER A 458 8.68 -10.64 1.41
CA SER A 458 8.79 -9.26 0.95
C SER A 458 7.83 -8.98 -0.20
N LYS A 459 6.84 -8.12 0.05
CA LYS A 459 5.86 -7.68 -0.96
C LYS A 459 6.54 -7.09 -2.20
N ALA A 460 7.64 -6.36 -1.99
CA ALA A 460 8.41 -5.74 -3.07
C ALA A 460 9.12 -6.79 -3.95
N VAL A 461 9.68 -7.85 -3.34
CA VAL A 461 10.32 -8.95 -4.06
C VAL A 461 9.28 -9.75 -4.85
N VAL A 462 8.13 -10.08 -4.25
CA VAL A 462 7.06 -10.76 -5.00
C VAL A 462 6.56 -9.90 -6.17
N GLY A 463 6.36 -8.60 -5.96
CA GLY A 463 5.98 -7.67 -7.03
C GLY A 463 7.03 -7.53 -8.13
N HIS A 464 8.32 -7.54 -7.77
CA HIS A 464 9.45 -7.53 -8.71
C HIS A 464 9.41 -8.76 -9.61
N GLU A 465 9.34 -9.96 -9.02
CA GLU A 465 9.27 -11.18 -9.80
C GLU A 465 7.97 -11.26 -10.62
N TYR A 466 6.85 -10.76 -10.09
CA TYR A 466 5.59 -10.71 -10.83
C TYR A 466 5.72 -9.85 -12.11
N GLN A 467 6.44 -8.73 -12.03
CA GLN A 467 6.64 -7.83 -13.15
C GLN A 467 7.54 -8.43 -14.25
N HIS A 468 8.44 -9.36 -13.96
CA HIS A 468 9.25 -10.00 -15.00
C HIS A 468 8.37 -10.69 -16.04
N SER A 469 7.45 -11.56 -15.61
CA SER A 469 6.46 -12.14 -16.50
C SER A 469 5.58 -11.09 -17.19
N ILE A 470 5.11 -10.04 -16.50
CA ILE A 470 4.35 -8.97 -17.18
C ILE A 470 5.16 -8.37 -18.33
N THR A 471 6.47 -8.19 -18.11
CA THR A 471 7.40 -7.71 -19.12
C THR A 471 7.51 -8.72 -20.25
N ASP A 472 7.80 -10.00 -19.99
CA ASP A 472 7.90 -11.05 -21.03
C ASP A 472 6.64 -11.14 -21.89
N PHE A 473 5.47 -11.17 -21.24
CA PHE A 473 4.18 -11.25 -21.89
C PHE A 473 3.70 -9.92 -22.47
N SER A 474 4.41 -8.80 -22.28
CA SER A 474 4.05 -7.52 -22.92
C SER A 474 4.64 -7.34 -24.32
N PHE A 475 5.54 -8.23 -24.77
CA PHE A 475 6.18 -8.16 -26.08
C PHE A 475 6.01 -9.46 -26.84
N GLN A 476 5.97 -9.36 -28.18
CA GLN A 476 5.89 -10.51 -29.06
C GLN A 476 7.21 -10.67 -29.84
N ASP A 477 7.79 -11.87 -29.83
CA ASP A 477 8.97 -12.20 -30.64
C ASP A 477 8.61 -12.37 -32.13
N GLY A 478 9.61 -12.56 -33.00
CA GLY A 478 9.39 -12.75 -34.44
C GLY A 478 8.64 -14.03 -34.82
N ALA A 479 8.43 -14.96 -33.88
CA ALA A 479 7.66 -16.20 -34.06
C ALA A 479 6.25 -16.10 -33.45
N GLY A 480 5.92 -14.98 -32.81
CA GLY A 480 4.62 -14.72 -32.24
C GLY A 480 4.47 -15.12 -30.76
N ASN A 481 5.56 -15.50 -30.09
CA ASN A 481 5.60 -15.89 -28.67
C ASN A 481 5.88 -14.67 -27.76
N PRO A 482 5.67 -14.77 -26.44
CA PRO A 482 6.18 -13.79 -25.47
C PRO A 482 7.70 -13.54 -25.64
N GLY A 483 8.14 -12.27 -25.63
CA GLY A 483 9.28 -11.90 -26.49
C GLY A 483 10.38 -10.97 -25.97
N LEU A 484 10.32 -10.35 -24.78
CA LEU A 484 11.46 -9.56 -24.27
C LEU A 484 12.47 -10.42 -23.50
N MET A 485 12.92 -11.54 -24.08
CA MET A 485 13.74 -12.51 -23.34
C MET A 485 14.91 -11.87 -22.58
N TYR A 486 15.04 -12.26 -21.31
CA TYR A 486 16.17 -11.86 -20.47
C TYR A 486 17.49 -12.38 -21.05
N VAL A 487 18.30 -11.50 -21.65
CA VAL A 487 19.64 -11.85 -22.14
C VAL A 487 20.69 -11.20 -21.26
N SER A 488 21.44 -12.02 -20.52
CA SER A 488 22.51 -11.56 -19.64
C SER A 488 23.53 -10.67 -20.36
N ASN A 489 24.06 -9.66 -19.66
CA ASN A 489 24.99 -8.63 -20.13
C ASN A 489 24.46 -7.74 -21.27
N THR A 490 23.15 -7.54 -21.37
CA THR A 490 22.53 -6.69 -22.40
C THR A 490 21.65 -5.57 -21.81
N TRP A 491 21.16 -4.66 -22.66
CA TRP A 491 20.20 -3.63 -22.27
C TRP A 491 18.83 -4.21 -21.95
N TYR A 492 18.44 -5.34 -22.54
CA TYR A 492 17.19 -6.02 -22.17
C TYR A 492 17.20 -6.51 -20.73
N ALA A 493 18.33 -7.06 -20.23
CA ALA A 493 18.45 -7.42 -18.82
C ALA A 493 18.31 -6.19 -17.90
N ALA A 494 18.92 -5.06 -18.25
CA ALA A 494 18.77 -3.82 -17.47
C ALA A 494 17.33 -3.28 -17.47
N VAL A 495 16.59 -3.47 -18.56
CA VAL A 495 15.17 -3.12 -18.67
C VAL A 495 14.29 -4.06 -17.86
N HIS A 496 14.53 -5.37 -17.94
CA HIS A 496 13.81 -6.37 -17.13
C HIS A 496 13.93 -6.03 -15.65
N GLU A 497 15.15 -5.94 -15.16
CA GLU A 497 15.43 -5.64 -13.75
C GLU A 497 14.93 -4.25 -13.35
N GLY A 498 15.15 -3.26 -14.21
CA GLY A 498 14.74 -1.89 -13.93
C GLY A 498 13.22 -1.72 -13.87
N LEU A 499 12.47 -2.33 -14.78
CA LEU A 499 11.01 -2.32 -14.75
C LEU A 499 10.49 -3.14 -13.55
N SER A 500 11.08 -4.29 -13.27
CA SER A 500 10.72 -5.09 -12.10
C SER A 500 10.96 -4.34 -10.78
N ASP A 501 12.07 -3.62 -10.64
CA ASP A 501 12.31 -2.73 -9.50
C ASP A 501 11.28 -1.57 -9.46
N VAL A 502 10.97 -0.95 -10.61
CA VAL A 502 9.96 0.12 -10.71
C VAL A 502 8.60 -0.36 -10.21
N PHE A 503 8.05 -1.42 -10.81
CA PHE A 503 6.70 -1.87 -10.49
C PHE A 503 6.64 -2.61 -9.16
N GLY A 504 7.66 -3.37 -8.78
CA GLY A 504 7.75 -4.00 -7.47
C GLY A 504 7.70 -2.98 -6.33
N CYS A 505 8.45 -1.87 -6.46
CA CYS A 505 8.41 -0.78 -5.48
C CYS A 505 7.12 0.05 -5.54
N LEU A 506 6.56 0.31 -6.72
CA LEU A 506 5.28 1.03 -6.85
C LEU A 506 4.10 0.22 -6.29
N PHE A 507 4.13 -1.10 -6.45
CA PHE A 507 3.15 -2.03 -5.88
C PHE A 507 3.29 -2.16 -4.36
N ALA A 508 4.53 -2.28 -3.86
CA ALA A 508 4.79 -2.45 -2.44
C ALA A 508 4.82 -1.13 -1.64
N GLU A 509 4.98 0.00 -2.33
CA GLU A 509 5.34 1.31 -1.75
C GLU A 509 6.58 1.24 -0.83
N ASN A 510 7.49 0.32 -1.14
CA ASN A 510 8.74 0.10 -0.41
C ASN A 510 9.94 0.33 -1.33
N TRP A 511 10.70 1.39 -1.09
CA TRP A 511 11.88 1.78 -1.87
C TRP A 511 13.20 1.18 -1.34
N PHE A 512 13.11 0.34 -0.31
CA PHE A 512 14.19 -0.43 0.29
C PHE A 512 13.78 -1.92 0.30
N PRO A 513 13.55 -2.53 -0.88
CA PRO A 513 13.08 -3.92 -0.98
C PRO A 513 13.93 -4.88 -0.15
N GLY A 514 13.29 -5.85 0.50
CA GLY A 514 13.94 -6.85 1.34
C GLY A 514 14.27 -6.43 2.77
N LEU A 515 14.15 -5.14 3.12
CA LEU A 515 14.37 -4.68 4.50
C LEU A 515 13.37 -5.31 5.49
N ASP A 516 12.15 -5.57 5.02
CA ASP A 516 11.04 -6.19 5.76
C ASP A 516 11.26 -7.67 6.10
N ILE A 517 12.20 -8.32 5.42
CA ILE A 517 12.59 -9.72 5.67
C ILE A 517 14.05 -9.83 6.16
N SER A 518 14.73 -8.72 6.42
CA SER A 518 16.12 -8.74 6.88
C SER A 518 16.23 -8.85 8.40
N SER A 519 16.99 -9.83 8.90
CA SER A 519 17.27 -9.98 10.34
C SER A 519 18.33 -9.00 10.86
N VAL A 520 19.06 -8.33 9.96
CA VAL A 520 20.14 -7.37 10.28
C VAL A 520 19.82 -5.94 9.81
N GLY A 521 18.63 -5.71 9.24
CA GLY A 521 18.21 -4.39 8.78
C GLY A 521 18.87 -3.92 7.48
N LEU A 522 19.26 -4.85 6.60
CA LEU A 522 19.79 -4.55 5.28
C LEU A 522 18.70 -4.67 4.21
N ALA A 523 18.73 -3.80 3.20
CA ALA A 523 17.88 -3.93 2.03
C ALA A 523 18.59 -4.74 0.92
N VAL A 524 17.81 -5.45 0.11
CA VAL A 524 18.27 -6.12 -1.12
C VAL A 524 18.86 -5.10 -2.10
N ARG A 525 18.22 -3.93 -2.23
CA ARG A 525 18.73 -2.73 -2.92
C ARG A 525 18.16 -1.49 -2.23
N ASN A 526 18.86 -0.35 -2.29
CA ASN A 526 18.30 0.96 -1.90
C ASN A 526 17.94 1.71 -3.19
N LEU A 527 16.68 1.69 -3.58
CA LEU A 527 16.24 2.28 -4.85
C LEU A 527 15.89 3.76 -4.70
N ALA A 528 15.64 4.22 -3.47
CA ALA A 528 15.55 5.64 -3.16
C ALA A 528 16.92 6.34 -3.25
N PHE A 529 17.99 5.68 -2.80
CA PHE A 529 19.37 6.19 -2.83
C PHE A 529 20.33 5.08 -3.31
N PRO A 530 20.36 4.78 -4.62
CA PRO A 530 21.18 3.72 -5.19
C PRO A 530 22.64 3.75 -4.75
N ARG A 531 23.21 4.94 -4.57
CA ARG A 531 24.61 5.11 -4.16
C ARG A 531 24.88 4.94 -2.65
N ASP A 532 23.89 4.59 -1.84
CA ASP A 532 24.08 4.35 -0.41
C ASP A 532 24.84 3.03 -0.16
N PRO A 533 25.96 3.06 0.60
CA PRO A 533 26.74 1.87 0.89
C PRO A 533 26.00 0.81 1.74
N ASN A 534 24.93 1.15 2.46
CA ASN A 534 24.22 0.24 3.37
C ASN A 534 23.26 -0.74 2.65
N THR A 535 23.64 -1.21 1.47
CA THR A 535 22.82 -2.10 0.64
C THR A 535 23.51 -3.42 0.33
N TRP A 536 22.70 -4.44 0.07
CA TRP A 536 23.19 -5.64 -0.59
C TRP A 536 23.46 -5.35 -2.08
N ALA A 537 24.57 -5.87 -2.60
CA ALA A 537 24.78 -5.97 -4.04
C ALA A 537 25.00 -7.45 -4.34
N ASN A 538 24.31 -7.95 -5.36
CA ASN A 538 24.16 -9.36 -5.73
C ASN A 538 25.48 -10.07 -6.16
N ARG A 539 26.65 -9.52 -5.82
CA ARG A 539 27.93 -10.20 -5.95
C ARG A 539 28.88 -9.82 -4.82
N PRO A 540 29.44 -10.79 -4.10
CA PRO A 540 30.77 -10.62 -3.56
C PRO A 540 31.69 -10.38 -4.76
N TYR A 541 32.34 -9.22 -4.80
CA TYR A 541 33.58 -9.13 -5.55
C TYR A 541 34.52 -10.14 -4.88
N LYS A 542 34.59 -11.37 -5.41
CA LYS A 542 35.42 -12.48 -4.88
C LYS A 542 36.88 -12.06 -4.65
N ASN A 543 37.30 -10.91 -5.20
CA ASN A 543 38.65 -10.39 -5.12
C ASN A 543 38.89 -9.41 -3.94
N ASN A 544 37.87 -8.95 -3.20
CA ASN A 544 38.05 -7.85 -2.22
C ASN A 544 37.69 -8.18 -0.75
N ASN A 545 37.13 -9.36 -0.44
CA ASN A 545 36.81 -9.78 0.95
C ASN A 545 35.94 -8.78 1.75
N ILE A 546 35.13 -7.96 1.09
CA ILE A 546 34.26 -6.95 1.72
C ILE A 546 32.99 -7.65 2.22
N ALA A 547 32.64 -7.47 3.50
CA ALA A 547 31.38 -7.98 4.06
C ALA A 547 30.14 -7.39 3.34
N CYS A 548 29.00 -8.11 3.35
CA CYS A 548 27.72 -7.58 2.83
C CYS A 548 27.37 -6.23 3.48
N GLY A 549 26.77 -5.32 2.71
CA GLY A 549 26.40 -3.98 3.19
C GLY A 549 27.49 -2.91 3.09
N LEU A 550 28.53 -3.10 2.27
CA LEU A 550 29.59 -2.11 2.05
C LEU A 550 29.98 -1.91 0.57
N SER A 551 29.38 -2.65 -0.36
CA SER A 551 29.64 -2.55 -1.81
C SER A 551 28.53 -1.77 -2.50
N ASN A 552 28.83 -0.56 -2.98
CA ASN A 552 27.90 0.23 -3.78
C ASN A 552 28.27 0.15 -5.27
N HIS A 553 27.42 -0.51 -6.06
CA HIS A 553 27.53 -0.53 -7.53
C HIS A 553 26.30 0.05 -8.26
N ASN A 554 25.18 0.27 -7.57
CA ASN A 554 23.93 0.74 -8.20
C ASN A 554 24.08 2.16 -8.75
N LYS A 555 23.24 2.50 -9.73
CA LYS A 555 23.29 3.76 -10.48
C LYS A 555 22.03 4.57 -10.24
N ASP A 556 22.17 5.84 -9.90
CA ASP A 556 21.04 6.78 -9.78
C ASP A 556 21.00 7.80 -10.94
N HIS A 557 22.04 7.83 -11.78
CA HIS A 557 22.18 8.79 -12.88
C HIS A 557 22.68 8.11 -14.16
N PHE A 558 22.17 8.53 -15.32
CA PHE A 558 22.44 7.93 -16.62
C PHE A 558 23.90 8.03 -17.09
N ASP A 559 24.62 9.06 -16.66
CA ASP A 559 26.06 9.17 -16.92
C ASP A 559 26.87 8.04 -16.24
N ASP A 560 26.32 7.41 -15.19
CA ASP A 560 27.00 6.34 -14.47
C ASP A 560 26.93 4.98 -15.17
N ARG A 561 26.17 4.86 -16.27
CA ARG A 561 25.90 3.58 -16.97
C ARG A 561 27.16 2.81 -17.39
N ASN A 562 28.30 3.49 -17.51
CA ASN A 562 29.58 2.93 -17.91
C ASN A 562 30.53 2.61 -16.73
N LEU A 563 30.14 2.91 -15.49
CA LEU A 563 31.02 2.79 -14.32
C LEU A 563 31.14 1.36 -13.74
N SER A 564 30.29 0.41 -14.14
CA SER A 564 30.41 -1.02 -13.79
C SER A 564 29.98 -1.93 -14.96
N SER A 565 30.47 -3.17 -14.96
CA SER A 565 30.15 -4.20 -15.96
C SER A 565 28.93 -5.06 -15.59
N PHE A 566 28.27 -4.80 -14.47
CA PHE A 566 27.15 -5.62 -13.99
C PHE A 566 25.82 -5.02 -14.48
N GLN A 567 25.02 -5.85 -15.13
CA GLN A 567 23.82 -5.44 -15.89
C GLN A 567 22.67 -4.92 -15.02
N TYR A 568 22.52 -5.43 -13.79
CA TYR A 568 21.46 -5.08 -12.84
C TYR A 568 21.54 -3.62 -12.39
N ASP A 569 22.77 -3.12 -12.18
CA ASP A 569 23.02 -1.79 -11.60
C ASP A 569 22.40 -0.66 -12.43
N ARG A 570 22.31 -0.82 -13.76
CA ARG A 570 21.74 0.20 -14.65
C ARG A 570 20.23 0.34 -14.47
N GLY A 571 19.52 -0.76 -14.20
CA GLY A 571 18.07 -0.76 -14.01
C GLY A 571 17.63 0.13 -12.84
N THR A 572 18.46 0.26 -11.81
CA THR A 572 18.17 1.08 -10.62
C THR A 572 17.97 2.58 -10.93
N ILE A 573 18.44 3.08 -12.08
CA ILE A 573 18.16 4.45 -12.54
C ILE A 573 16.66 4.65 -12.81
N LEU A 574 16.00 3.66 -13.41
CA LEU A 574 14.56 3.70 -13.69
C LEU A 574 13.77 3.66 -12.38
N ALA A 575 14.15 2.78 -11.47
CA ALA A 575 13.51 2.66 -10.15
C ALA A 575 13.69 3.93 -9.30
N HIS A 576 14.89 4.53 -9.31
CA HIS A 576 15.14 5.81 -8.66
C HIS A 576 14.32 6.94 -9.30
N CYS A 577 14.16 6.95 -10.62
CA CYS A 577 13.26 7.89 -11.29
C CYS A 577 11.80 7.69 -10.85
N ALA A 578 11.34 6.43 -10.73
CA ALA A 578 10.01 6.12 -10.22
C ALA A 578 9.83 6.55 -8.75
N TYR A 579 10.86 6.42 -7.92
CA TYR A 579 10.89 6.96 -6.55
C TYR A 579 10.68 8.47 -6.56
N LEU A 580 11.45 9.20 -7.38
CA LEU A 580 11.34 10.66 -7.48
C LEU A 580 9.94 11.10 -7.93
N ILE A 581 9.31 10.39 -8.88
CA ILE A 581 7.95 10.69 -9.34
C ILE A 581 6.91 10.32 -8.26
N GLY A 582 6.96 9.10 -7.74
CA GLY A 582 5.94 8.56 -6.83
C GLY A 582 6.04 9.09 -5.40
N GLN A 583 7.21 9.02 -4.79
CA GLN A 583 7.44 9.40 -3.39
C GLN A 583 7.99 10.82 -3.23
N GLY A 584 8.69 11.33 -4.24
CA GLY A 584 9.44 12.58 -4.15
C GLY A 584 10.72 12.41 -3.33
N GLY A 585 11.70 13.26 -3.61
CA GLY A 585 13.00 13.23 -2.96
C GLY A 585 13.94 14.28 -3.56
N VAL A 586 15.19 14.26 -3.14
CA VAL A 586 16.23 15.13 -3.71
C VAL A 586 17.27 14.26 -4.41
N HIS A 587 17.44 14.47 -5.70
CA HIS A 587 18.48 13.80 -6.48
C HIS A 587 19.80 14.57 -6.40
N GLN A 588 20.90 13.88 -6.12
CA GLN A 588 22.23 14.47 -6.06
C GLN A 588 23.00 14.23 -7.37
N ARG A 589 23.20 15.29 -8.14
CA ARG A 589 23.98 15.28 -9.38
C ARG A 589 25.32 16.01 -9.14
N GLY A 590 26.34 15.27 -8.69
CA GLY A 590 27.64 15.83 -8.30
C GLY A 590 28.41 16.54 -9.42
N SER A 591 28.08 16.29 -10.68
CA SER A 591 28.72 16.88 -11.86
C SER A 591 28.16 18.25 -12.26
N ARG A 592 27.17 18.79 -11.54
CA ARG A 592 26.56 20.09 -11.85
C ARG A 592 26.44 20.97 -10.62
N THR A 593 26.16 22.24 -10.85
CA THR A 593 25.56 23.13 -9.86
C THR A 593 24.10 23.41 -10.33
N PRO A 594 23.14 23.74 -9.44
CA PRO A 594 23.15 23.26 -8.07
C PRO A 594 23.20 21.73 -8.09
N VAL A 595 23.95 21.16 -7.15
CA VAL A 595 24.14 19.69 -7.07
C VAL A 595 22.83 18.98 -6.76
N LEU A 596 21.86 19.68 -6.17
CA LEU A 596 20.65 19.11 -5.59
C LEU A 596 19.42 19.49 -6.41
N ILE A 597 18.73 18.48 -6.91
CA ILE A 597 17.51 18.62 -7.71
C ILE A 597 16.34 18.05 -6.92
N PRO A 598 15.50 18.89 -6.30
CA PRO A 598 14.29 18.43 -5.64
C PRO A 598 13.24 17.99 -6.66
N VAL A 599 12.65 16.81 -6.45
CA VAL A 599 11.48 16.33 -7.19
C VAL A 599 10.37 16.05 -6.19
N TYR A 600 9.19 16.59 -6.45
CA TYR A 600 8.05 16.38 -5.56
C TYR A 600 7.22 15.19 -6.00
N SER A 601 6.62 14.50 -5.05
CA SER A 601 5.70 13.42 -5.34
C SER A 601 4.54 13.94 -6.19
N ILE A 602 4.10 13.15 -7.16
CA ILE A 602 2.86 13.41 -7.91
C ILE A 602 1.61 12.82 -7.22
N GLY A 603 1.77 12.13 -6.10
CA GLY A 603 0.67 11.63 -5.26
C GLY A 603 0.04 10.34 -5.76
N ARG A 604 -1.15 10.04 -5.23
CA ARG A 604 -1.99 8.89 -5.58
C ARG A 604 -3.37 9.31 -6.04
N GLU A 605 -4.12 8.33 -6.51
CA GLU A 605 -5.52 8.43 -6.87
C GLU A 605 -6.22 7.07 -6.70
N THR A 606 -7.53 7.09 -6.54
CA THR A 606 -8.32 5.86 -6.55
C THR A 606 -8.74 5.52 -7.98
N ILE A 607 -8.34 4.35 -8.45
CA ILE A 607 -8.72 3.81 -9.76
C ILE A 607 -9.26 2.39 -9.60
N ASN A 608 -10.41 2.10 -10.20
CA ASN A 608 -11.05 0.77 -10.18
C ASN A 608 -11.13 0.15 -8.78
N GLY A 609 -11.42 0.97 -7.76
CA GLY A 609 -11.57 0.54 -6.38
C GLY A 609 -10.26 0.37 -5.59
N LYS A 610 -9.09 0.66 -6.16
CA LYS A 610 -7.80 0.64 -5.44
C LYS A 610 -7.16 2.03 -5.39
N ASP A 611 -6.55 2.35 -4.25
CA ASP A 611 -5.70 3.53 -4.06
C ASP A 611 -4.30 3.22 -4.61
N ILE A 612 -3.84 4.01 -5.58
CA ILE A 612 -2.60 3.73 -6.33
C ILE A 612 -1.83 5.03 -6.59
N LEU A 613 -0.49 4.98 -6.48
CA LEU A 613 0.39 6.08 -6.89
C LEU A 613 0.16 6.45 -8.36
N LYS A 614 -0.02 7.74 -8.66
CA LYS A 614 -0.17 8.23 -10.05
C LYS A 614 1.02 7.83 -10.93
N ALA A 615 2.20 7.70 -10.32
CA ALA A 615 3.41 7.19 -10.97
C ALA A 615 3.19 5.80 -11.60
N ALA A 616 2.49 4.88 -10.91
CA ALA A 616 2.20 3.55 -11.43
C ALA A 616 1.35 3.58 -12.69
N ARG A 617 0.39 4.51 -12.80
CA ARG A 617 -0.40 4.68 -14.03
C ARG A 617 0.44 5.19 -15.19
N ILE A 618 1.32 6.15 -14.93
CA ILE A 618 2.24 6.69 -15.93
C ILE A 618 3.17 5.59 -16.45
N TRP A 619 3.83 4.86 -15.54
CA TRP A 619 4.73 3.76 -15.89
C TRP A 619 3.98 2.61 -16.59
N TYR A 620 2.80 2.24 -16.11
CA TYR A 620 1.99 1.18 -16.72
C TYR A 620 1.53 1.53 -18.13
N ARG A 621 1.02 2.75 -18.34
CA ARG A 621 0.66 3.24 -19.69
C ARG A 621 1.90 3.36 -20.57
N SER A 622 3.03 3.84 -20.04
CA SER A 622 4.31 3.86 -20.75
C SER A 622 4.68 2.47 -21.26
N LEU A 623 4.63 1.46 -20.40
CA LEU A 623 4.94 0.07 -20.74
C LEU A 623 4.00 -0.49 -21.82
N THR A 624 2.69 -0.33 -21.62
CA THR A 624 1.65 -1.04 -22.39
C THR A 624 1.21 -0.34 -23.68
N VAL A 625 1.39 0.98 -23.79
CA VAL A 625 0.95 1.77 -24.95
C VAL A 625 2.12 2.20 -25.83
N TYR A 626 3.23 2.60 -25.21
CA TYR A 626 4.37 3.13 -25.97
C TYR A 626 5.46 2.08 -26.11
N PHE A 627 5.94 1.54 -24.99
CA PHE A 627 7.15 0.73 -25.02
C PHE A 627 6.95 -0.64 -25.69
N SER A 628 5.84 -1.32 -25.41
CA SER A 628 5.43 -2.57 -26.09
C SER A 628 5.18 -2.41 -27.60
N ASN A 629 4.98 -1.20 -28.09
CA ASN A 629 4.72 -0.90 -29.51
C ASN A 629 5.96 -0.36 -30.25
N ILE A 630 7.13 -0.32 -29.61
CA ILE A 630 8.35 0.21 -30.20
C ILE A 630 9.21 -0.95 -30.69
N GLY A 631 9.01 -1.28 -31.97
CA GLY A 631 9.81 -2.25 -32.72
C GLY A 631 9.35 -2.30 -34.18
N GLY A 632 10.27 -2.57 -35.10
CA GLY A 632 9.93 -2.83 -36.52
C GLY A 632 9.09 -4.11 -36.68
N ALA A 633 9.17 -4.79 -37.83
CA ALA A 633 8.37 -5.99 -38.15
C ALA A 633 8.39 -7.17 -37.13
N THR A 634 9.17 -7.08 -36.04
CA THR A 634 9.32 -8.05 -34.95
C THR A 634 8.93 -7.52 -33.56
N GLY A 635 8.35 -6.33 -33.40
CA GLY A 635 7.75 -5.85 -32.14
C GLY A 635 8.70 -5.49 -30.96
N LEU A 636 9.99 -5.83 -31.02
CA LEU A 636 10.96 -5.57 -29.93
C LEU A 636 11.75 -4.25 -30.09
N PRO A 637 12.05 -3.55 -28.97
CA PRO A 637 12.90 -2.35 -28.99
C PRO A 637 14.35 -2.69 -29.31
N GLY A 638 15.19 -1.71 -29.63
CA GLY A 638 16.63 -1.95 -29.83
C GLY A 638 17.33 -2.38 -28.53
N ASN A 639 18.30 -3.29 -28.61
CA ASN A 639 19.13 -3.69 -27.45
C ASN A 639 20.27 -2.70 -27.20
N ASP A 640 19.93 -1.43 -27.00
CA ASP A 640 20.87 -0.33 -26.81
C ASP A 640 20.38 0.72 -25.79
N GLU A 641 21.21 1.73 -25.53
CA GLU A 641 20.95 2.75 -24.52
C GLU A 641 19.73 3.63 -24.82
N ASN A 642 19.26 3.68 -26.07
CA ASN A 642 18.08 4.46 -26.45
C ASN A 642 16.80 3.89 -25.83
N THR A 643 16.81 2.63 -25.39
CA THR A 643 15.66 2.01 -24.74
C THR A 643 15.25 2.73 -23.45
N PHE A 644 16.21 3.24 -22.66
CA PHE A 644 15.88 4.06 -21.49
C PHE A 644 15.26 5.41 -21.87
N ARG A 645 15.73 6.02 -22.97
CA ARG A 645 15.15 7.26 -23.52
C ARG A 645 13.74 7.03 -24.08
N THR A 646 13.52 5.84 -24.61
CA THR A 646 12.21 5.39 -25.10
C THR A 646 11.22 5.27 -23.95
N LEU A 647 11.60 4.61 -22.86
CA LEU A 647 10.82 4.54 -21.63
C LEU A 647 10.52 5.94 -21.07
N ARG A 648 11.52 6.82 -21.04
CA ARG A 648 11.34 8.24 -20.67
C ARG A 648 10.26 8.91 -21.52
N ASN A 649 10.35 8.78 -22.85
CA ASN A 649 9.40 9.41 -23.76
C ASN A 649 7.98 8.84 -23.55
N GLY A 650 7.87 7.52 -23.39
CA GLY A 650 6.61 6.86 -23.07
C GLY A 650 5.98 7.35 -21.76
N CYS A 651 6.79 7.57 -20.70
CA CYS A 651 6.30 8.11 -19.44
C CYS A 651 5.85 9.56 -19.55
N VAL A 652 6.60 10.40 -20.26
CA VAL A 652 6.21 11.81 -20.46
C VAL A 652 4.91 11.90 -21.26
N SER A 653 4.79 11.15 -22.37
CA SER A 653 3.53 11.10 -23.14
C SER A 653 2.38 10.47 -22.36
N ALA A 654 2.65 9.46 -21.53
CA ALA A 654 1.64 8.89 -20.64
C ALA A 654 1.14 9.91 -19.60
N ALA A 655 2.02 10.74 -19.04
CA ALA A 655 1.63 11.79 -18.11
C ALA A 655 0.75 12.85 -18.80
N GLU A 656 1.10 13.27 -20.02
CA GLU A 656 0.29 14.17 -20.85
C GLU A 656 -1.08 13.57 -21.18
N ASP A 657 -1.12 12.31 -21.59
CA ASP A 657 -2.35 11.61 -21.97
C ASP A 657 -3.33 11.47 -20.79
N ILE A 658 -2.81 11.19 -19.59
CA ILE A 658 -3.64 10.91 -18.42
C ILE A 658 -4.07 12.20 -17.71
N TYR A 659 -3.17 13.17 -17.56
CA TYR A 659 -3.38 14.36 -16.71
C TYR A 659 -3.37 15.69 -17.47
N GLY A 660 -2.99 15.69 -18.74
CA GLY A 660 -2.95 16.87 -19.59
C GLY A 660 -1.55 17.49 -19.74
N VAL A 661 -1.37 18.22 -20.84
CA VAL A 661 -0.17 19.04 -21.06
C VAL A 661 -0.02 20.08 -19.95
N ASP A 662 1.22 20.40 -19.59
CA ASP A 662 1.58 21.30 -18.49
C ASP A 662 1.00 21.00 -17.10
N SER A 663 0.38 19.84 -16.87
CA SER A 663 -0.06 19.44 -15.52
C SER A 663 1.12 19.24 -14.57
N LEU A 664 0.82 19.20 -13.26
CA LEU A 664 1.79 18.86 -12.22
C LEU A 664 2.50 17.53 -12.53
N GLU A 665 1.74 16.50 -12.88
CA GLU A 665 2.24 15.16 -13.21
C GLU A 665 3.16 15.20 -14.42
N HIS A 666 2.77 15.93 -15.47
CA HIS A 666 3.57 16.07 -16.68
C HIS A 666 4.89 16.79 -16.42
N LYS A 667 4.86 17.99 -15.80
CA LYS A 667 6.08 18.77 -15.51
C LYS A 667 7.03 18.04 -14.56
N THR A 668 6.48 17.41 -13.52
CA THR A 668 7.27 16.66 -12.53
C THR A 668 7.88 15.40 -13.14
N THR A 669 7.17 14.70 -14.04
CA THR A 669 7.74 13.55 -14.77
C THR A 669 8.92 13.97 -15.64
N ILE A 670 8.82 15.11 -16.34
CA ILE A 670 9.96 15.66 -17.10
C ILE A 670 11.13 15.96 -16.17
N LEU A 671 10.89 16.65 -15.04
CA LEU A 671 11.92 17.01 -14.07
C LEU A 671 12.61 15.77 -13.49
N ALA A 672 11.87 14.71 -13.16
CA ALA A 672 12.43 13.47 -12.62
C ALA A 672 13.37 12.78 -13.62
N PHE A 673 12.94 12.63 -14.88
CA PHE A 673 13.80 12.07 -15.93
C PHE A 673 15.00 12.97 -16.25
N TYR A 674 14.81 14.29 -16.19
CA TYR A 674 15.92 15.23 -16.30
C TYR A 674 16.92 15.08 -15.14
N ALA A 675 16.44 14.91 -13.91
CA ALA A 675 17.26 14.74 -12.72
C ALA A 675 18.20 13.54 -12.85
N VAL A 676 17.69 12.40 -13.31
CA VAL A 676 18.48 11.17 -13.50
C VAL A 676 19.29 11.14 -14.82
N GLY A 677 19.36 12.25 -15.56
CA GLY A 677 20.19 12.38 -16.76
C GLY A 677 19.59 11.81 -18.05
N LEU A 678 18.28 11.58 -18.10
CA LEU A 678 17.55 11.02 -19.24
C LEU A 678 16.76 12.08 -20.05
N HIS A 679 17.15 13.35 -19.97
CA HIS A 679 16.64 14.39 -20.86
C HIS A 679 17.03 14.10 -22.33
N PRO A 680 16.19 14.44 -23.33
CA PRO A 680 16.50 14.17 -24.73
C PRO A 680 17.82 14.81 -25.18
N VAL A 681 18.56 14.11 -26.03
CA VAL A 681 19.87 14.58 -26.50
C VAL A 681 19.67 15.77 -27.43
N GLY A 682 20.44 16.85 -27.21
CA GLY A 682 20.40 18.05 -28.04
C GLY A 682 19.22 18.98 -27.74
N THR A 683 18.36 18.65 -26.77
CA THR A 683 17.35 19.58 -26.23
C THR A 683 17.84 20.18 -24.93
N THR A 684 17.47 21.43 -24.70
CA THR A 684 17.82 22.17 -23.47
C THR A 684 16.63 22.12 -22.52
N TYR A 685 16.84 21.72 -21.26
CA TYR A 685 15.80 21.89 -20.25
C TYR A 685 15.70 23.38 -19.89
N GLY A 686 14.49 23.93 -19.85
CA GLY A 686 14.28 25.36 -19.60
C GLY A 686 14.69 25.79 -18.19
N ALA A 687 14.51 27.07 -17.88
CA ALA A 687 14.75 27.58 -16.53
C ALA A 687 13.74 26.97 -15.56
N ASP A 688 14.21 26.47 -14.42
CA ASP A 688 13.38 25.77 -13.42
C ASP A 688 13.82 26.26 -12.04
N VAL A 689 13.10 27.25 -11.51
CA VAL A 689 13.42 27.86 -10.21
C VAL A 689 12.74 27.08 -9.10
N THR A 690 13.49 26.69 -8.07
CA THR A 690 12.96 25.75 -7.08
C THR A 690 13.60 25.94 -5.70
N PHE A 691 13.01 25.25 -4.73
CA PHE A 691 13.48 25.15 -3.35
C PHE A 691 13.65 23.69 -2.91
N LEU A 692 14.51 23.45 -1.94
CA LEU A 692 14.42 22.28 -1.06
C LEU A 692 13.25 22.51 -0.09
N ARG A 693 12.07 21.99 -0.44
CA ARG A 693 10.88 22.05 0.43
C ARG A 693 11.12 21.29 1.72
N TRP A 694 10.56 21.83 2.79
CA TRP A 694 10.42 21.14 4.06
C TRP A 694 9.24 20.13 3.92
N GLY A 695 9.43 18.85 4.31
CA GLY A 695 8.42 17.79 4.19
C GLY A 695 9.00 16.36 4.16
N ALA A 696 8.13 15.33 4.14
CA ALA A 696 8.50 13.91 4.21
C ALA A 696 9.56 13.48 3.16
N SER A 697 9.45 13.98 1.93
CA SER A 697 10.39 13.71 0.83
C SER A 697 11.81 14.25 1.10
N TRP A 698 11.92 15.43 1.72
CA TRP A 698 13.20 16.00 2.13
C TRP A 698 13.86 15.18 3.25
N TRP A 699 13.11 14.79 4.28
CA TRP A 699 13.68 14.03 5.39
C TRP A 699 14.21 12.67 4.99
N MET A 700 13.53 11.98 4.08
CA MET A 700 14.03 10.72 3.53
C MET A 700 15.37 10.90 2.83
N SER A 701 15.61 12.07 2.22
CA SER A 701 16.83 12.35 1.45
C SER A 701 17.99 12.86 2.31
N ARG A 702 17.71 13.47 3.47
CA ARG A 702 18.70 14.16 4.29
C ARG A 702 19.86 13.30 4.79
N PRO A 703 19.67 12.07 5.32
CA PRO A 703 20.78 11.23 5.77
C PRO A 703 21.79 10.89 4.66
N TYR A 704 21.32 10.83 3.41
CA TYR A 704 22.12 10.41 2.27
C TYR A 704 22.85 11.57 1.60
N ILE A 705 22.25 12.77 1.62
CA ILE A 705 22.81 13.96 0.95
C ILE A 705 23.78 14.73 1.87
N GLY A 706 23.64 14.60 3.19
CA GLY A 706 24.62 15.13 4.15
C GLY A 706 24.61 16.66 4.33
N ILE A 707 23.46 17.32 4.12
CA ILE A 707 23.32 18.76 4.41
C ILE A 707 23.03 18.98 5.90
N SER A 708 23.84 19.84 6.53
CA SER A 708 23.61 20.32 7.88
C SER A 708 22.55 21.44 7.89
N SER A 709 21.33 21.11 8.30
CA SER A 709 20.33 22.05 8.83
C SER A 709 19.67 21.43 10.05
N PRO A 710 19.09 22.22 10.98
CA PRO A 710 18.23 21.66 12.01
C PRO A 710 17.02 20.97 11.36
N ASP A 711 16.56 19.87 11.94
CA ASP A 711 15.44 19.06 11.43
C ASP A 711 14.13 19.84 11.25
N TRP A 712 14.01 20.96 11.95
CA TRP A 712 12.81 21.78 12.09
C TRP A 712 12.81 23.05 11.20
N SER A 713 13.90 23.33 10.47
CA SER A 713 13.97 24.47 9.55
C SER A 713 14.30 24.01 8.12
N SER A 714 13.73 24.69 7.13
CA SER A 714 14.10 24.47 5.73
C SER A 714 15.55 24.93 5.48
N VAL A 715 16.29 24.16 4.67
CA VAL A 715 17.64 24.53 4.20
C VAL A 715 17.60 25.80 3.34
N ASP A 716 16.49 26.01 2.63
CA ASP A 716 16.36 27.07 1.62
C ASP A 716 15.48 28.25 2.10
N LEU A 717 14.85 28.17 3.28
CA LEU A 717 14.16 29.28 3.94
C LEU A 717 14.42 29.26 5.44
N PHE A 718 15.21 30.23 5.93
CA PHE A 718 15.67 30.23 7.32
C PHE A 718 16.01 31.62 7.86
N ILE A 719 16.24 31.71 9.17
CA ILE A 719 16.68 32.93 9.85
C ILE A 719 18.14 32.78 10.26
N ASN A 720 18.90 33.87 10.17
CA ASN A 720 20.22 33.94 10.77
C ASN A 720 20.52 35.37 11.26
N ASN A 721 20.46 35.54 12.57
CA ASN A 721 20.54 36.83 13.27
C ASN A 721 21.95 37.23 13.74
N GLY A 722 22.99 36.48 13.33
CA GLY A 722 24.39 36.76 13.68
C GLY A 722 24.95 35.81 14.74
N GLY A 723 25.24 34.56 14.34
CA GLY A 723 25.87 33.52 15.17
C GLY A 723 25.99 32.21 14.38
N ALA A 724 26.70 31.21 14.92
CA ALA A 724 27.04 29.97 14.21
C ALA A 724 25.84 29.06 13.83
N SER A 725 24.59 29.39 14.20
CA SER A 725 23.32 28.76 13.74
C SER A 725 22.12 29.28 14.54
N GLU A 726 21.77 30.57 14.45
CA GLU A 726 20.54 31.09 15.10
C GLU A 726 19.35 31.06 14.13
N TRP A 727 18.76 29.86 13.97
CA TRP A 727 17.63 29.56 13.06
C TRP A 727 16.27 30.05 13.58
N ASN A 728 16.25 31.00 14.52
CA ASN A 728 15.07 31.41 15.26
C ASN A 728 14.76 32.90 15.12
N ALA A 729 13.47 33.21 15.11
CA ALA A 729 13.00 34.57 15.23
C ALA A 729 13.27 35.09 16.64
N LEU A 730 13.85 36.28 16.73
CA LEU A 730 13.95 37.05 17.96
C LEU A 730 12.81 38.06 17.99
N ILE A 731 12.10 38.09 19.12
CA ILE A 731 10.98 38.98 19.39
C ILE A 731 11.11 39.58 20.80
N ASN A 732 10.44 40.72 21.02
CA ASN A 732 10.44 41.41 22.32
C ASN A 732 11.85 41.62 22.89
N ILE A 733 12.86 41.85 22.04
CA ILE A 733 14.22 42.14 22.51
C ILE A 733 14.18 43.46 23.26
N ILE A 734 14.65 43.45 24.50
CA ILE A 734 14.75 44.61 25.36
C ILE A 734 16.19 45.11 25.33
N ASP A 735 16.40 46.41 25.16
CA ASP A 735 17.73 46.99 25.24
C ASP A 735 18.25 47.07 26.68
N SER A 736 19.51 47.50 26.84
CA SER A 736 20.15 47.67 28.15
C SER A 736 19.46 48.72 29.06
N THR A 737 18.50 49.48 28.52
CA THR A 737 17.72 50.49 29.26
C THR A 737 16.33 50.00 29.65
N GLY A 738 15.96 48.76 29.29
CA GLY A 738 14.67 48.17 29.60
C GLY A 738 13.57 48.46 28.58
N ASN A 739 13.91 49.03 27.41
CA ASN A 739 12.92 49.37 26.37
C ASN A 739 12.87 48.31 25.26
N PRO A 740 11.67 47.97 24.73
CA PRO A 740 11.55 47.14 23.53
C PRO A 740 12.30 47.76 22.35
N THR A 741 13.11 46.95 21.68
CA THR A 741 13.88 47.35 20.51
C THR A 741 13.08 47.14 19.22
N GLN A 742 13.43 47.89 18.18
CA GLN A 742 12.99 47.63 16.81
C GLN A 742 13.91 46.60 16.14
N TYR A 743 14.04 45.42 16.76
CA TYR A 743 14.93 44.40 16.23
C TYR A 743 14.39 43.82 14.93
N GLU A 744 15.23 43.80 13.89
CA GLU A 744 14.92 43.19 12.61
C GLU A 744 15.62 41.86 12.49
N ASN A 745 14.83 40.79 12.42
CA ASN A 745 15.32 39.48 12.05
C ASN A 745 15.89 39.53 10.63
N THR A 746 16.88 38.69 10.35
CA THR A 746 17.42 38.55 9.00
C THR A 746 16.99 37.19 8.44
N VAL A 747 16.08 37.22 7.47
CA VAL A 747 15.53 36.04 6.80
C VAL A 747 16.30 35.81 5.52
N TYR A 748 16.79 34.59 5.32
CA TYR A 748 17.52 34.17 4.14
C TYR A 748 16.69 33.21 3.31
N CYS A 749 16.82 33.33 1.99
CA CYS A 749 16.17 32.42 1.05
C CYS A 749 17.12 32.02 -0.06
N ARG A 750 17.38 30.70 -0.17
CA ARG A 750 18.14 30.14 -1.28
C ARG A 750 17.18 29.76 -2.40
N VAL A 751 17.33 30.39 -3.55
CA VAL A 751 16.65 29.99 -4.78
C VAL A 751 17.64 29.24 -5.65
N ARG A 752 17.21 28.12 -6.22
CA ARG A 752 17.99 27.27 -7.11
C ARG A 752 17.39 27.35 -8.50
N ASN A 753 18.22 27.43 -9.54
CA ASN A 753 17.83 27.17 -10.92
C ASN A 753 18.40 25.81 -11.33
N VAL A 754 17.55 24.78 -11.32
CA VAL A 754 17.95 23.42 -11.73
C VAL A 754 17.89 23.23 -13.24
N GLY A 755 17.48 24.25 -13.99
CA GLY A 755 17.42 24.25 -15.45
C GLY A 755 18.77 24.29 -16.16
N ASP A 756 18.73 24.12 -17.49
CA ASP A 756 19.89 24.36 -18.39
C ASP A 756 19.83 25.77 -19.03
N GLN A 757 18.82 26.59 -18.70
CA GLN A 757 18.69 27.97 -19.14
C GLN A 757 18.64 28.94 -17.95
N ALA A 758 19.08 30.18 -18.17
CA ALA A 758 19.02 31.21 -17.15
C ALA A 758 17.57 31.64 -16.87
N ALA A 759 17.20 31.67 -15.59
CA ALA A 759 15.92 32.20 -15.12
C ALA A 759 15.95 33.73 -15.11
N GLN A 760 14.88 34.37 -15.58
CA GLN A 760 14.81 35.82 -15.73
C GLN A 760 13.80 36.43 -14.76
N ASN A 761 14.13 37.64 -14.28
CA ASN A 761 13.30 38.42 -13.36
C ASN A 761 12.89 37.62 -12.10
N VAL A 762 13.85 36.88 -11.54
CA VAL A 762 13.64 36.05 -10.36
C VAL A 762 13.38 36.95 -9.13
N GLN A 763 12.22 36.77 -8.51
CA GLN A 763 11.79 37.51 -7.32
C GLN A 763 11.18 36.56 -6.28
N VAL A 764 11.45 36.81 -5.00
CA VAL A 764 10.88 36.03 -3.89
C VAL A 764 10.08 36.94 -2.97
N LYS A 765 8.83 36.54 -2.72
CA LYS A 765 7.94 37.16 -1.73
C LYS A 765 7.89 36.34 -0.46
N PHE A 766 7.81 37.04 0.67
CA PHE A 766 7.87 36.43 2.00
C PHE A 766 6.60 36.72 2.79
N TYR A 767 6.13 35.69 3.48
CA TYR A 767 4.96 35.74 4.34
C TYR A 767 5.29 35.12 5.69
N TYR A 768 4.61 35.58 6.74
CA TYR A 768 4.66 34.97 8.05
C TYR A 768 3.27 34.86 8.68
N ALA A 769 3.07 33.88 9.55
CA ALA A 769 1.85 33.73 10.34
C ALA A 769 2.21 33.63 11.82
N LYS A 770 1.39 34.25 12.69
CA LYS A 770 1.47 34.09 14.15
C LYS A 770 0.52 32.97 14.55
N VAL A 771 1.04 31.92 15.18
CA VAL A 771 0.25 30.75 15.55
C VAL A 771 -0.05 30.80 17.05
N GLY A 772 -1.33 30.79 17.42
CA GLY A 772 -1.82 30.94 18.80
C GLY A 772 -2.98 31.95 18.94
N THR A 773 -2.99 33.00 18.11
CA THR A 773 -4.10 33.96 17.95
C THR A 773 -4.46 34.04 16.47
N PRO A 774 -5.75 33.95 16.04
CA PRO A 774 -6.09 33.82 14.63
C PRO A 774 -5.60 35.03 13.82
N SER A 775 -4.61 34.82 12.95
CA SER A 775 -4.18 35.77 11.93
C SER A 775 -3.73 34.97 10.71
N GLY A 776 -4.22 35.34 9.52
CA GLY A 776 -3.76 34.72 8.27
C GLY A 776 -2.31 35.10 7.96
N TRP A 777 -1.80 34.66 6.82
CA TRP A 777 -0.46 35.08 6.37
C TRP A 777 -0.38 36.60 6.20
N LEU A 778 0.62 37.19 6.86
CA LEU A 778 1.01 38.57 6.74
C LEU A 778 2.24 38.66 5.87
N GLU A 779 2.35 39.73 5.08
CA GLU A 779 3.59 40.01 4.35
C GLU A 779 4.72 40.35 5.34
N VAL A 780 5.91 39.82 5.07
CA VAL A 780 7.10 40.20 5.83
C VAL A 780 7.44 41.65 5.53
N THR A 781 7.60 42.44 6.60
CA THR A 781 7.94 43.87 6.52
C THR A 781 9.22 44.17 7.32
N ASP A 782 9.92 45.24 6.94
CA ASP A 782 10.96 45.84 7.78
C ASP A 782 10.33 46.68 8.92
N LYS A 783 11.16 47.27 9.77
CA LYS A 783 10.69 48.07 10.91
C LYS A 783 9.90 49.32 10.52
N ASP A 784 10.05 49.77 9.28
CA ASP A 784 9.39 50.96 8.73
C ASP A 784 8.08 50.59 7.99
N GLY A 785 7.73 49.31 7.94
CA GLY A 785 6.51 48.77 7.35
C GLY A 785 6.60 48.51 5.84
N ASN A 786 7.80 48.56 5.24
CA ASN A 786 7.96 48.28 3.82
C ASN A 786 7.93 46.76 3.58
N ILE A 787 7.08 46.32 2.64
CA ILE A 787 7.00 44.93 2.20
C ILE A 787 8.34 44.50 1.61
N GLN A 788 8.83 43.36 2.08
CA GLN A 788 10.14 42.87 1.71
C GLN A 788 10.03 41.89 0.54
N VAL A 789 10.82 42.16 -0.49
CA VAL A 789 10.94 41.30 -1.68
C VAL A 789 12.42 41.11 -1.95
N LEU A 790 12.85 39.85 -2.10
CA LEU A 790 14.20 39.54 -2.52
C LEU A 790 14.26 39.56 -4.05
N ASN A 791 14.95 40.55 -4.60
CA ASN A 791 15.16 40.69 -6.04
C ASN A 791 16.48 40.02 -6.43
N ILE A 792 16.40 38.89 -7.14
CA ILE A 792 17.58 38.15 -7.62
C ILE A 792 17.93 38.59 -9.05
N GLY A 793 16.92 38.94 -9.86
CA GLY A 793 17.13 39.38 -11.25
C GLY A 793 17.35 38.17 -12.16
N THR A 794 18.57 37.97 -12.66
CA THR A 794 18.88 36.79 -13.49
C THR A 794 19.59 35.74 -12.64
N LEU A 795 19.07 34.52 -12.62
CA LEU A 795 19.72 33.37 -11.99
C LEU A 795 20.23 32.43 -13.08
N VAL A 796 21.55 32.25 -13.15
CA VAL A 796 22.21 31.48 -14.22
C VAL A 796 21.73 30.02 -14.20
N ALA A 797 21.78 29.38 -15.37
CA ALA A 797 21.51 27.95 -15.52
C ALA A 797 22.40 27.14 -14.58
N GLY A 798 21.80 26.25 -13.80
CA GLY A 798 22.57 25.44 -12.87
C GLY A 798 23.26 26.24 -11.76
N GLU A 799 22.63 27.30 -11.24
CA GLU A 799 23.16 28.03 -10.09
C GLU A 799 22.11 28.21 -8.98
N SER A 800 22.59 28.55 -7.79
CA SER A 800 21.79 29.10 -6.72
C SER A 800 22.26 30.52 -6.41
N ASN A 801 21.37 31.37 -5.89
CA ASN A 801 21.72 32.75 -5.53
C ASN A 801 22.84 32.84 -4.46
N PHE A 802 23.09 31.74 -3.73
CA PHE A 802 24.31 31.51 -2.95
C PHE A 802 24.55 30.00 -2.72
N PRO A 803 25.80 29.55 -2.53
CA PRO A 803 26.13 28.12 -2.44
C PRO A 803 25.69 27.46 -1.13
N ASP A 804 25.55 26.12 -1.16
CA ASP A 804 25.23 25.31 0.02
C ASP A 804 26.29 25.48 1.14
N SER A 805 27.56 25.63 0.78
CA SER A 805 28.67 25.86 1.72
C SER A 805 28.56 27.17 2.51
N ALA A 806 27.76 28.13 2.04
CA ALA A 806 27.54 29.40 2.74
C ALA A 806 26.35 29.35 3.71
N GLN A 807 25.75 28.18 3.98
CA GLN A 807 24.57 28.05 4.85
C GLN A 807 24.73 28.74 6.22
N ASN A 808 25.90 28.60 6.85
CA ASN A 808 26.17 29.16 8.18
C ASN A 808 26.67 30.61 8.15
N SER A 809 27.02 31.12 6.97
CA SER A 809 27.47 32.50 6.76
C SER A 809 26.99 33.01 5.39
N PRO A 810 25.67 33.11 5.18
CA PRO A 810 25.08 33.47 3.90
C PRO A 810 25.34 34.95 3.56
N PRO A 811 25.43 35.30 2.27
CA PRO A 811 25.68 36.68 1.85
C PRO A 811 24.48 37.57 2.14
N ALA A 812 24.73 38.82 2.56
CA ALA A 812 23.67 39.79 2.86
C ALA A 812 22.71 40.04 1.67
N SER A 813 23.19 39.89 0.44
CA SER A 813 22.39 40.01 -0.79
C SER A 813 21.33 38.92 -0.96
N ALA A 814 21.38 37.85 -0.15
CA ALA A 814 20.39 36.77 -0.14
C ALA A 814 19.40 36.89 1.03
N SER A 815 19.37 38.04 1.71
CA SER A 815 18.54 38.28 2.89
C SER A 815 17.52 39.39 2.72
N VAL A 816 16.47 39.32 3.52
CA VAL A 816 15.53 40.42 3.77
C VAL A 816 15.42 40.67 5.27
N LYS A 817 14.95 41.87 5.63
CA LYS A 817 14.65 42.20 7.03
C LYS A 817 13.27 41.70 7.40
N TRP A 818 13.09 41.28 8.64
CA TRP A 818 11.79 40.90 9.16
C TRP A 818 11.60 41.47 10.56
N TYR A 819 10.85 42.55 10.61
CA TYR A 819 10.38 43.12 11.86
C TYR A 819 9.10 42.40 12.31
N ILE A 820 9.13 41.91 13.54
CA ILE A 820 7.95 41.39 14.20
C ILE A 820 7.56 42.44 15.25
N PRO A 821 6.41 43.11 15.10
CA PRO A 821 5.93 44.03 16.11
C PRO A 821 5.86 43.36 17.48
N PRO A 822 6.22 44.06 18.57
CA PRO A 822 6.05 43.56 19.92
C PRO A 822 4.65 43.00 20.11
N LEU A 823 4.57 41.85 20.78
CA LEU A 823 3.28 41.22 21.06
C LEU A 823 2.43 42.17 21.92
N ALA A 824 1.14 42.30 21.60
CA ALA A 824 0.23 43.10 22.39
C ALA A 824 0.12 42.54 23.82
N ALA A 825 -0.21 43.39 24.80
CA ALA A 825 -0.42 42.93 26.16
C ALA A 825 -1.54 41.86 26.20
N GLY A 826 -1.20 40.66 26.70
CA GLY A 826 -2.11 39.50 26.71
C GLY A 826 -2.17 38.70 25.41
N GLU A 827 -1.42 39.05 24.37
CA GLU A 827 -1.23 38.22 23.16
C GLU A 827 -0.32 37.03 23.50
N THR A 828 -0.78 35.82 23.13
CA THR A 828 0.01 34.59 23.20
C THR A 828 0.29 34.11 21.79
N VAL A 829 1.57 33.98 21.46
CA VAL A 829 2.04 33.37 20.22
C VAL A 829 2.87 32.16 20.59
N ASP A 830 2.40 30.98 20.19
CA ASP A 830 3.06 29.71 20.43
C ASP A 830 4.23 29.52 19.46
N HIS A 831 4.06 29.92 18.19
CA HIS A 831 5.13 29.90 17.20
C HIS A 831 4.88 30.78 15.97
N PHE A 832 5.87 30.89 15.09
CA PHE A 832 5.76 31.57 13.80
C PHE A 832 5.97 30.60 12.63
N CYS A 833 5.15 30.71 11.59
CA CYS A 833 5.40 30.06 10.30
C CYS A 833 5.96 31.10 9.33
N LEU A 834 6.97 30.75 8.54
CA LEU A 834 7.46 31.51 7.39
C LEU A 834 7.12 30.77 6.09
N LYS A 835 6.81 31.54 5.05
CA LYS A 835 6.57 31.06 3.69
C LYS A 835 7.30 31.97 2.70
N ALA A 836 7.88 31.38 1.68
CA ALA A 836 8.47 32.09 0.55
C ALA A 836 7.91 31.54 -0.76
N VAL A 837 7.60 32.44 -1.70
CA VAL A 837 7.12 32.12 -3.05
C VAL A 837 8.04 32.78 -4.06
N VAL A 838 8.64 32.00 -4.95
CA VAL A 838 9.48 32.48 -6.04
C VAL A 838 8.67 32.64 -7.33
N THR A 839 9.04 33.62 -8.14
CA THR A 839 8.51 33.80 -9.49
C THR A 839 9.66 34.06 -10.46
N SER A 840 9.49 33.65 -11.72
CA SER A 840 10.42 33.87 -12.83
C SER A 840 9.63 33.90 -14.13
N ASP A 841 9.99 34.78 -15.08
CA ASP A 841 9.20 35.02 -16.29
C ASP A 841 9.20 33.83 -17.27
N ASN A 842 10.25 33.01 -17.23
CA ASN A 842 10.48 31.87 -18.13
C ASN A 842 10.60 30.52 -17.41
N ASP A 843 10.04 30.42 -16.21
CA ASP A 843 10.04 29.18 -15.43
C ASP A 843 9.17 28.11 -16.10
N VAL A 844 9.75 26.92 -16.32
CA VAL A 844 9.07 25.81 -16.99
C VAL A 844 8.29 24.92 -16.04
N ASN A 845 8.44 25.09 -14.73
CA ASN A 845 7.78 24.26 -13.72
C ASN A 845 7.25 25.10 -12.55
N THR A 846 6.10 25.75 -12.71
CA THR A 846 5.59 26.63 -11.66
C THR A 846 5.09 25.93 -10.39
N TYR A 847 5.09 24.59 -10.36
CA TYR A 847 4.58 23.81 -9.24
C TYR A 847 5.60 23.66 -8.09
N ASN A 848 6.85 24.08 -8.29
CA ASN A 848 7.92 23.98 -7.29
C ASN A 848 8.35 25.30 -6.64
N ASN A 849 7.53 26.33 -6.83
CA ASN A 849 7.85 27.71 -6.48
C ASN A 849 7.50 28.16 -5.06
N GLU A 850 7.25 27.24 -4.14
CA GLU A 850 6.85 27.58 -2.77
C GLU A 850 7.65 26.76 -1.75
N VAL A 851 8.06 27.40 -0.65
CA VAL A 851 8.68 26.74 0.51
C VAL A 851 8.16 27.36 1.81
N GLN A 852 7.97 26.53 2.82
CA GLN A 852 7.59 26.95 4.17
C GLN A 852 8.65 26.49 5.19
N SER A 853 8.82 27.25 6.27
CA SER A 853 9.65 26.89 7.41
C SER A 853 8.91 27.26 8.69
N ASN A 854 8.90 26.37 9.67
CA ASN A 854 8.31 26.64 10.97
C ASN A 854 9.39 27.09 11.97
N ILE A 855 9.02 27.96 12.89
CA ILE A 855 9.93 28.54 13.89
C ILE A 855 9.26 28.39 15.25
N ALA A 856 9.58 27.30 15.95
CA ALA A 856 8.98 27.01 17.25
C ALA A 856 9.94 26.26 18.18
N TYR A 857 9.95 26.64 19.46
CA TYR A 857 10.33 25.75 20.56
C TYR A 857 9.19 25.69 21.56
N ALA A 858 8.72 24.49 21.84
CA ALA A 858 7.74 24.26 22.91
C ALA A 858 8.48 23.83 24.19
N PRO A 859 8.37 24.57 25.31
CA PRO A 859 8.82 24.04 26.59
C PRO A 859 7.85 22.96 27.02
N TYR A 860 8.35 21.79 27.38
CA TYR A 860 7.49 20.73 27.89
C TYR A 860 7.75 20.49 29.38
N THR A 861 6.67 20.52 30.18
CA THR A 861 6.71 20.13 31.60
C THR A 861 6.12 18.73 31.78
N PRO A 862 6.86 17.76 32.34
CA PRO A 862 6.37 16.40 32.59
C PRO A 862 5.01 16.39 33.29
N GLY A 863 4.11 15.49 32.86
CA GLY A 863 2.80 15.29 33.49
C GLY A 863 1.70 16.28 33.10
N THR A 864 1.97 17.29 32.27
CA THR A 864 0.94 18.19 31.72
C THR A 864 0.94 18.11 30.19
N PRO A 865 -0.18 17.78 29.52
CA PRO A 865 -0.27 17.80 28.06
C PRO A 865 0.07 19.18 27.48
N PHE A 866 0.99 19.23 26.51
CA PHE A 866 1.28 20.45 25.77
C PHE A 866 0.42 20.50 24.51
N ARG A 867 -0.16 21.66 24.20
CA ARG A 867 -0.96 21.89 22.99
C ARG A 867 -0.25 22.89 22.10
N LEU A 868 -0.09 22.55 20.83
CA LEU A 868 0.48 23.42 19.82
C LEU A 868 -0.50 23.58 18.65
N PRO A 869 -1.02 24.78 18.39
CA PRO A 869 -1.75 25.04 17.16
C PRO A 869 -0.80 24.99 15.97
N PHE A 870 -1.27 24.58 14.79
CA PHE A 870 -0.56 24.64 13.50
C PHE A 870 -1.55 24.83 12.35
N ILE A 871 -1.07 25.30 11.20
CA ILE A 871 -1.92 25.63 10.04
C ILE A 871 -1.84 24.51 9.01
N VAL A 872 -3.01 24.08 8.51
CA VAL A 872 -3.16 23.27 7.30
C VAL A 872 -3.74 24.13 6.19
N THR A 873 -3.33 23.89 4.94
CA THR A 873 -3.66 24.76 3.80
C THR A 873 -4.04 23.95 2.57
N ASN A 874 -4.91 24.50 1.74
CA ASN A 874 -5.11 24.06 0.38
C ASN A 874 -4.43 25.03 -0.59
N PRO A 875 -3.22 24.73 -1.10
CA PRO A 875 -2.54 25.60 -2.03
C PRO A 875 -3.11 25.50 -3.46
N LEU A 876 -4.00 24.53 -3.72
CA LEU A 876 -4.54 24.22 -5.05
C LEU A 876 -5.80 25.03 -5.35
N ASP A 877 -6.18 25.04 -6.63
CA ASP A 877 -7.39 25.69 -7.13
C ASP A 877 -8.62 24.76 -7.14
N GLU A 878 -8.50 23.58 -6.54
CA GLU A 878 -9.56 22.57 -6.38
C GLU A 878 -9.76 22.18 -4.91
N GLU A 879 -10.89 21.59 -4.55
CA GLU A 879 -11.17 21.18 -3.16
C GLU A 879 -10.47 19.87 -2.80
N ILE A 880 -9.65 19.87 -1.75
CA ILE A 880 -8.84 18.72 -1.32
C ILE A 880 -9.38 18.10 -0.02
N ALA A 881 -9.19 16.80 0.16
CA ALA A 881 -9.36 16.18 1.48
C ALA A 881 -8.19 16.54 2.40
N LEU A 882 -8.45 16.72 3.69
CA LEU A 882 -7.41 16.91 4.68
C LEU A 882 -6.91 15.56 5.19
N GLU A 883 -5.71 15.18 4.77
CA GLU A 883 -5.00 14.01 5.29
C GLU A 883 -3.77 14.49 6.07
N LEU A 884 -3.61 14.01 7.31
CA LEU A 884 -2.47 14.35 8.16
C LEU A 884 -1.73 13.10 8.60
N LYS A 885 -0.41 13.12 8.46
CA LYS A 885 0.48 12.07 8.97
C LYS A 885 1.37 12.65 10.06
N VAL A 886 1.16 12.20 11.30
CA VAL A 886 2.00 12.56 12.45
C VAL A 886 3.07 11.49 12.64
N GLN A 887 4.33 11.88 12.58
CA GLN A 887 5.51 11.01 12.70
C GLN A 887 6.52 11.64 13.66
N GLY A 888 7.52 10.88 14.10
CA GLY A 888 8.66 11.50 14.81
C GLY A 888 9.32 10.59 15.84
N PRO A 889 10.63 10.75 16.08
CA PRO A 889 11.39 9.97 17.05
C PRO A 889 11.06 10.42 18.48
N LEU A 890 9.91 9.99 19.00
CA LEU A 890 9.56 10.16 20.41
C LEU A 890 9.88 8.89 21.21
N PRO A 891 10.26 9.02 22.49
CA PRO A 891 10.35 7.87 23.39
C PRO A 891 9.05 7.09 23.43
N ARG A 892 9.14 5.76 23.59
CA ARG A 892 8.01 4.80 23.47
C ARG A 892 6.76 5.19 24.26
N ARG A 893 6.92 5.90 25.39
CA ARG A 893 5.82 6.28 26.30
C ARG A 893 5.21 7.64 26.01
N TRP A 894 5.81 8.43 25.14
CA TRP A 894 5.27 9.71 24.72
C TRP A 894 4.17 9.50 23.67
N LYS A 895 3.18 10.38 23.66
CA LYS A 895 2.10 10.35 22.66
C LYS A 895 1.95 11.70 21.98
N ALA A 896 1.79 11.68 20.66
CA ALA A 896 1.46 12.84 19.85
C ALA A 896 0.13 12.57 19.13
N ARG A 897 -0.83 13.49 19.22
CA ARG A 897 -2.16 13.33 18.59
C ARG A 897 -2.71 14.66 18.10
N ILE A 898 -3.47 14.64 17.01
CA ILE A 898 -4.30 15.77 16.61
C ILE A 898 -5.54 15.80 17.53
N LEU A 899 -5.89 16.97 18.06
CA LEU A 899 -6.98 17.14 19.01
C LEU A 899 -8.34 17.10 18.30
N GLU A 900 -8.43 17.73 17.13
CA GLU A 900 -9.63 17.76 16.29
C GLU A 900 -9.85 16.44 15.56
N ASP A 901 -11.12 16.10 15.33
CA ASP A 901 -11.48 15.07 14.37
C ASP A 901 -11.25 15.58 12.95
N THR A 902 -10.32 14.94 12.24
CA THR A 902 -9.96 15.30 10.86
C THR A 902 -10.69 14.47 9.81
N GLN A 903 -11.48 13.46 10.24
CA GLN A 903 -12.11 12.52 9.34
C GLN A 903 -13.17 13.22 8.46
N GLY A 904 -13.03 13.08 7.13
CA GLY A 904 -13.97 13.64 6.16
C GLY A 904 -13.89 15.16 5.98
N ILE A 905 -12.91 15.84 6.60
CA ILE A 905 -12.67 17.26 6.35
C ILE A 905 -12.18 17.45 4.91
N ARG A 906 -12.80 18.40 4.21
CA ARG A 906 -12.28 18.96 2.95
C ARG A 906 -11.96 20.44 3.11
N LEU A 907 -10.88 20.87 2.45
CA LEU A 907 -10.42 22.26 2.40
C LEU A 907 -10.74 22.82 1.01
N LYS A 908 -11.47 23.95 0.98
CA LYS A 908 -11.78 24.68 -0.26
C LYS A 908 -10.51 25.21 -0.92
N PRO A 909 -10.55 25.55 -2.22
CA PRO A 909 -9.43 26.21 -2.89
C PRO A 909 -8.91 27.39 -2.07
N ARG A 910 -7.60 27.44 -1.85
CA ARG A 910 -6.92 28.49 -1.06
C ARG A 910 -7.37 28.61 0.40
N GLU A 911 -8.09 27.62 0.95
CA GLU A 911 -8.51 27.61 2.35
C GLU A 911 -7.32 27.33 3.28
N GLU A 912 -7.32 28.01 4.42
CA GLU A 912 -6.41 27.73 5.52
C GLU A 912 -7.23 27.44 6.78
N ARG A 913 -6.80 26.42 7.53
CA ARG A 913 -7.48 25.99 8.75
C ARG A 913 -6.46 25.74 9.86
N LEU A 914 -6.82 26.14 11.08
CA LEU A 914 -6.00 25.91 12.27
C LEU A 914 -6.40 24.58 12.91
N LEU A 915 -5.43 23.75 13.27
CA LEU A 915 -5.58 22.51 14.05
C LEU A 915 -4.62 22.51 15.24
N ASN A 916 -4.82 21.60 16.19
CA ASN A 916 -4.02 21.50 17.41
C ASN A 916 -3.36 20.13 17.56
N LEU A 917 -2.03 20.12 17.67
CA LEU A 917 -1.26 18.97 18.13
C LEU A 917 -1.26 18.94 19.66
N THR A 918 -1.54 17.79 20.26
CA THR A 918 -1.29 17.53 21.67
C THR A 918 -0.13 16.55 21.83
N ILE A 919 0.79 16.89 22.74
CA ILE A 919 1.92 16.05 23.13
C ILE A 919 1.73 15.67 24.59
N ASP A 920 1.85 14.38 24.92
CA ASP A 920 1.77 13.86 26.28
C ASP A 920 3.10 13.17 26.65
N MET A 921 3.86 13.75 27.58
CA MET A 921 5.00 13.12 28.27
C MET A 921 4.60 12.75 29.71
N PRO A 922 4.55 11.46 30.05
CA PRO A 922 4.26 11.01 31.41
C PRO A 922 5.17 11.64 32.48
N PRO A 923 4.71 11.72 33.75
CA PRO A 923 5.57 12.17 34.85
C PRO A 923 6.83 11.31 35.00
N GLY A 924 8.00 11.94 35.13
CA GLY A 924 9.28 11.27 35.41
C GLY A 924 10.09 10.84 34.17
N GLU A 925 9.56 11.01 32.95
CA GLU A 925 10.27 10.69 31.69
C GLU A 925 11.44 11.63 31.37
N ASP A 926 11.55 12.76 32.05
CA ASP A 926 12.65 13.73 31.93
C ASP A 926 13.88 13.37 32.75
N GLN A 927 13.77 12.38 33.64
CA GLN A 927 14.85 12.02 34.58
C GLN A 927 15.98 11.20 33.96
N GLN A 928 15.75 10.58 32.80
CA GLN A 928 16.76 9.82 32.06
C GLN A 928 16.50 9.89 30.55
N LEU A 929 17.56 9.74 29.76
CA LEU A 929 17.46 9.56 28.31
C LEU A 929 16.87 8.20 27.97
N GLU A 930 15.80 8.21 27.18
CA GLU A 930 15.27 7.03 26.52
C GLU A 930 15.52 7.08 25.01
N HIS A 931 15.66 5.91 24.38
CA HIS A 931 15.74 5.78 22.92
C HIS A 931 14.46 6.36 22.27
N PRO A 932 14.54 7.04 21.12
CA PRO A 932 15.70 7.23 20.21
C PRO A 932 16.75 8.23 20.70
N PHE A 933 18.02 8.04 20.33
CA PHE A 933 19.13 8.85 20.86
C PHE A 933 19.71 9.86 19.88
N ASP A 934 19.42 9.74 18.59
CA ASP A 934 19.93 10.64 17.55
C ASP A 934 19.75 12.10 17.94
N GLY A 935 20.82 12.88 17.86
CA GLY A 935 20.72 14.31 18.11
C GLY A 935 22.02 15.06 18.25
N GLU A 936 21.89 16.28 18.78
CA GLU A 936 22.98 17.24 18.86
C GLU A 936 24.01 16.82 19.91
N VAL A 937 25.28 17.03 19.59
CA VAL A 937 26.39 16.80 20.51
C VAL A 937 27.18 18.09 20.70
N ARG A 938 27.44 18.43 21.97
CA ARG A 938 28.28 19.58 22.32
C ARG A 938 29.28 19.18 23.38
N GLY A 939 30.55 19.49 23.15
CA GLY A 939 31.60 19.05 24.04
C GLY A 939 32.97 19.50 23.59
N LYS A 940 33.96 18.62 23.79
CA LYS A 940 35.34 18.82 23.39
C LYS A 940 35.88 17.56 22.71
N VAL A 941 36.69 17.77 21.68
CA VAL A 941 37.56 16.72 21.15
C VAL A 941 38.97 16.86 21.71
N PHE A 942 39.70 15.76 21.78
CA PHE A 942 41.10 15.70 22.23
C PHE A 942 41.91 14.66 21.43
N GLY A 943 43.22 14.86 21.31
CA GLY A 943 44.11 13.99 20.53
C GLY A 943 44.90 14.79 19.49
N SER A 944 44.97 14.27 18.25
CA SER A 944 45.63 14.95 17.12
C SER A 944 44.97 16.26 16.70
N LEU A 945 43.67 16.40 17.01
CA LEU A 945 42.93 17.66 17.01
C LEU A 945 42.31 17.85 18.40
N SER A 946 42.30 19.08 18.89
CA SER A 946 41.74 19.41 20.19
C SER A 946 41.04 20.76 20.18
N GLY A 947 39.89 20.83 20.82
CA GLY A 947 39.11 22.06 20.91
C GLY A 947 37.64 21.79 21.22
N PRO A 948 36.83 22.86 21.36
CA PRO A 948 35.39 22.75 21.44
C PRO A 948 34.84 22.04 20.20
N PHE A 949 33.80 21.24 20.42
CA PHE A 949 33.14 20.47 19.38
C PHE A 949 31.64 20.73 19.45
N ALA A 950 31.04 21.00 18.29
CA ALA A 950 29.60 21.06 18.13
C ALA A 950 29.22 20.26 16.88
N GLY A 951 28.24 19.37 17.01
CA GLY A 951 27.86 18.50 15.90
C GLY A 951 26.54 17.76 16.15
N THR A 952 26.35 16.71 15.38
CA THR A 952 25.22 15.81 15.43
C THR A 952 25.74 14.38 15.39
N LEU A 953 25.14 13.53 16.23
CA LEU A 953 25.35 12.10 16.25
C LEU A 953 24.05 11.43 15.79
N THR A 954 24.11 10.69 14.68
CA THR A 954 22.97 10.03 14.04
C THR A 954 23.22 8.53 13.89
N ASP A 955 22.22 7.78 13.44
CA ASP A 955 22.29 6.32 13.29
C ASP A 955 22.73 5.64 14.59
N ILE A 956 22.23 6.15 15.73
CA ILE A 956 22.70 5.73 17.02
C ILE A 956 22.17 4.34 17.36
N THR A 957 23.08 3.41 17.58
CA THR A 957 22.80 2.14 18.24
C THR A 957 23.36 2.14 19.65
N TRP A 958 22.58 1.63 20.61
CA TRP A 958 23.01 1.47 21.99
C TRP A 958 22.54 0.13 22.54
N ASP A 959 23.50 -0.69 23.00
CA ASP A 959 23.23 -2.03 23.56
C ASP A 959 23.09 -2.02 25.10
N GLY A 960 23.05 -0.84 25.72
CA GLY A 960 23.07 -0.66 27.17
C GLY A 960 24.45 -0.30 27.73
N GLN A 961 25.52 -0.48 26.96
CA GLN A 961 26.89 -0.13 27.35
C GLN A 961 27.64 0.65 26.27
N ARG A 962 27.57 0.18 25.02
CA ARG A 962 28.30 0.72 23.87
C ARG A 962 27.36 1.52 22.98
N LEU A 963 27.75 2.77 22.73
CA LEU A 963 27.10 3.70 21.82
C LEU A 963 27.90 3.73 20.50
N LYS A 964 27.24 3.51 19.37
CA LYS A 964 27.82 3.71 18.03
C LYS A 964 26.92 4.60 17.21
N GLY A 965 27.50 5.44 16.36
CA GLY A 965 26.72 6.26 15.42
C GLY A 965 27.61 6.99 14.43
N ARG A 966 26.98 7.70 13.50
CA ARG A 966 27.65 8.64 12.58
C ARG A 966 27.76 10.02 13.22
N LEU A 967 28.96 10.56 13.22
CA LEU A 967 29.28 11.85 13.82
C LEU A 967 29.63 12.85 12.73
N VAL A 968 28.90 13.96 12.69
CA VAL A 968 29.20 15.12 11.86
C VAL A 968 29.29 16.33 12.76
N GLY A 969 30.29 17.18 12.61
CA GLY A 969 30.38 18.39 13.41
C GLY A 969 31.55 19.28 13.04
N ASN A 970 31.68 20.37 13.77
CA ASN A 970 32.72 21.37 13.57
C ASN A 970 33.56 21.52 14.84
N LEU A 971 34.85 21.77 14.63
CA LEU A 971 35.78 22.22 15.64
C LEU A 971 35.99 23.73 15.40
N ASP A 972 35.08 24.56 15.89
CA ASP A 972 35.08 26.04 15.75
C ASP A 972 35.72 26.55 14.44
N GLU A 973 36.76 27.39 14.52
CA GLU A 973 37.46 27.99 13.36
C GLU A 973 38.45 27.03 12.67
N ILE A 974 38.60 25.79 13.16
CA ILE A 974 39.62 24.84 12.69
C ILE A 974 39.12 24.08 11.45
N GLY A 975 37.87 23.59 11.47
CA GLY A 975 37.33 22.80 10.36
C GLY A 975 36.20 21.86 10.73
N SER A 976 35.77 21.07 9.76
CA SER A 976 34.62 20.15 9.85
C SER A 976 35.08 18.70 9.92
N PHE A 977 34.37 17.89 10.71
CA PHE A 977 34.60 16.46 10.90
C PHE A 977 33.37 15.66 10.45
N ILE A 978 33.58 14.59 9.69
CA ILE A 978 32.57 13.62 9.26
C ILE A 978 33.14 12.22 9.49
N GLY A 979 32.47 11.40 10.29
CA GLY A 979 32.98 10.07 10.63
C GLY A 979 32.02 9.21 11.42
N SER A 980 32.58 8.22 12.09
CA SER A 980 31.89 7.37 13.06
C SER A 980 32.32 7.72 14.47
N PHE A 981 31.42 7.51 15.42
CA PHE A 981 31.68 7.55 16.86
C PHE A 981 31.43 6.18 17.47
N GLU A 982 32.29 5.82 18.41
CA GLU A 982 32.12 4.65 19.26
C GLU A 982 32.53 4.98 20.70
N GLY A 983 31.63 4.74 21.65
CA GLY A 983 31.86 5.10 23.04
C GLY A 983 30.81 4.58 24.01
N THR A 984 30.61 5.32 25.10
CA THR A 984 29.60 5.04 26.14
C THR A 984 28.61 6.20 26.23
N LEU A 985 27.37 5.91 26.65
CA LEU A 985 26.34 6.89 27.00
C LEU A 985 25.94 6.72 28.47
N ASP A 986 25.98 7.81 29.24
CA ASP A 986 25.31 7.88 30.55
C ASP A 986 23.92 8.50 30.37
N VAL A 987 22.88 7.67 30.50
CA VAL A 987 21.50 8.10 30.29
C VAL A 987 20.97 9.07 31.36
N LYS A 988 21.61 9.18 32.52
CA LYS A 988 21.19 10.12 33.59
C LYS A 988 21.83 11.48 33.43
N THR A 989 23.10 11.53 33.05
CA THR A 989 23.86 12.78 32.88
C THR A 989 23.92 13.27 31.43
N TRP A 990 23.48 12.42 30.50
CA TRP A 990 23.43 12.67 29.05
C TRP A 990 24.81 12.79 28.41
N GLN A 991 25.84 12.33 29.12
CA GLN A 991 27.21 12.41 28.66
C GLN A 991 27.57 11.24 27.75
N ILE A 992 28.21 11.57 26.64
CA ILE A 992 28.88 10.60 25.78
C ILE A 992 30.39 10.76 25.89
N LYS A 993 31.09 9.63 25.88
CA LYS A 993 32.55 9.60 25.88
C LYS A 993 33.05 8.46 25.02
N GLY A 994 33.94 8.76 24.08
CA GLY A 994 34.38 7.74 23.13
C GLY A 994 35.42 8.22 22.14
N ARG A 995 35.59 7.41 21.10
CA ARG A 995 36.49 7.64 19.98
C ARG A 995 35.67 8.02 18.75
N ALA A 996 36.12 9.05 18.03
CA ALA A 996 35.63 9.43 16.71
C ALA A 996 36.69 9.15 15.63
N THR A 997 36.29 8.54 14.52
CA THR A 997 37.17 8.23 13.37
C THR A 997 36.50 8.67 12.08
N GLY A 998 37.17 9.47 11.27
CA GLY A 998 36.55 10.03 10.07
C GLY A 998 37.45 10.97 9.30
N ASN A 999 36.86 11.65 8.32
CA ASN A 999 37.50 12.70 7.54
C ASN A 999 37.35 14.04 8.27
N PHE A 1000 38.45 14.79 8.34
CA PHE A 1000 38.47 16.17 8.81
C PHE A 1000 38.91 17.07 7.67
N GLN A 1001 38.17 18.15 7.43
CA GLN A 1001 38.47 19.16 6.43
C GLN A 1001 38.78 20.48 7.11
N CYS A 1002 40.00 20.98 6.92
CA CYS A 1002 40.43 22.26 7.48
C CYS A 1002 39.67 23.41 6.81
N ALA A 1003 39.23 24.38 7.62
CA ALA A 1003 38.55 25.57 7.12
C ALA A 1003 39.46 26.35 6.15
N GLY A 1004 38.90 26.77 5.00
CA GLY A 1004 39.54 27.70 4.06
C GLY A 1004 40.77 27.21 3.29
N THR A 1005 41.26 25.98 3.52
CA THR A 1005 42.54 25.51 2.96
C THR A 1005 42.44 24.28 2.05
N GLY A 1006 41.25 23.69 1.89
CA GLY A 1006 41.03 22.49 1.07
C GLY A 1006 41.74 21.22 1.57
N ASN A 1007 42.56 21.33 2.62
CA ASN A 1007 43.31 20.23 3.21
C ASN A 1007 42.36 19.30 3.97
N SER A 1008 42.42 18.00 3.66
CA SER A 1008 41.67 16.95 4.35
C SER A 1008 42.60 15.90 4.96
N GLY A 1009 42.25 15.36 6.12
CA GLY A 1009 42.94 14.24 6.76
C GLY A 1009 41.97 13.26 7.41
N GLN A 1010 42.45 12.09 7.85
CA GLN A 1010 41.65 11.09 8.54
C GLN A 1010 42.05 10.93 10.02
N PRO A 1011 41.67 11.87 10.90
CA PRO A 1011 42.07 11.79 12.30
C PRO A 1011 41.24 10.75 13.07
N CYS A 1012 41.88 10.22 14.12
CA CYS A 1012 41.26 9.49 15.20
C CYS A 1012 41.31 10.36 16.45
N LEU A 1013 40.14 10.74 16.99
CA LEU A 1013 39.98 11.70 18.07
C LEU A 1013 39.25 11.08 19.26
N GLY A 1014 39.53 11.56 20.47
CA GLY A 1014 38.65 11.35 21.61
C GLY A 1014 37.57 12.44 21.63
N LEU A 1015 36.34 12.08 21.99
CA LEU A 1015 35.21 13.00 22.16
C LEU A 1015 34.62 12.81 23.56
N GLU A 1016 34.44 13.91 24.29
CA GLU A 1016 33.67 13.99 25.53
C GLU A 1016 32.63 15.10 25.36
N ALA A 1017 31.35 14.75 25.36
CA ALA A 1017 30.27 15.66 25.01
C ALA A 1017 28.98 15.34 25.76
N CYS A 1018 28.04 16.29 25.76
CA CYS A 1018 26.65 16.05 26.09
C CYS A 1018 25.87 15.74 24.80
N LEU A 1019 25.05 14.69 24.83
CA LEU A 1019 24.09 14.35 23.78
C LEU A 1019 22.72 14.93 24.14
N ARG A 1020 22.13 15.70 23.22
CA ARG A 1020 20.73 16.13 23.29
C ARG A 1020 19.97 15.47 22.15
N PRO A 1021 19.19 14.42 22.42
CA PRO A 1021 18.40 13.80 21.39
C PRO A 1021 17.38 14.75 20.77
N LEU A 1022 17.14 14.56 19.50
CA LEU A 1022 16.09 15.25 18.75
C LEU A 1022 14.74 14.63 19.13
N ARG A 1023 14.03 15.28 20.05
CA ARG A 1023 12.63 14.98 20.36
C ARG A 1023 11.74 15.74 19.39
N ARG A 1024 11.36 15.10 18.30
CA ARG A 1024 10.74 15.75 17.16
C ARG A 1024 9.41 15.10 16.83
N ILE A 1025 8.45 15.93 16.42
CA ILE A 1025 7.17 15.50 15.86
C ILE A 1025 7.01 16.21 14.52
N ASP A 1026 6.85 15.44 13.47
CA ASP A 1026 6.52 15.91 12.14
C ASP A 1026 5.06 15.67 11.87
N ILE A 1027 4.41 16.69 11.34
CA ILE A 1027 3.06 16.64 10.84
C ILE A 1027 3.21 16.90 9.34
N SER A 1028 2.93 15.92 8.51
CA SER A 1028 2.83 16.11 7.06
C SER A 1028 1.38 16.26 6.68
N GLN A 1029 1.06 17.29 5.92
CA GLN A 1029 -0.24 17.42 5.25
C GLN A 1029 -0.15 16.78 3.88
N LEU A 1030 -1.01 15.80 3.66
CA LEU A 1030 -1.10 15.01 2.44
C LEU A 1030 -2.40 15.35 1.71
N VAL A 1031 -2.39 15.24 0.38
CA VAL A 1031 -3.59 15.16 -0.46
C VAL A 1031 -3.41 13.98 -1.35
N ASN A 1032 -4.22 12.93 -1.14
CA ASN A 1032 -4.02 11.65 -1.81
C ASN A 1032 -2.53 11.28 -1.73
N GLY A 1033 -1.99 11.10 -0.51
CA GLY A 1033 -0.59 10.71 -0.27
C GLY A 1033 0.50 11.71 -0.69
N GLN A 1034 0.14 12.82 -1.33
CA GLN A 1034 1.06 13.83 -1.85
C GLN A 1034 1.37 14.87 -0.77
N PRO A 1035 2.61 15.02 -0.29
CA PRO A 1035 2.94 16.03 0.71
C PRO A 1035 2.84 17.43 0.10
N ILE A 1036 1.85 18.18 0.55
CA ILE A 1036 1.60 19.56 0.12
C ILE A 1036 2.05 20.58 1.16
N ASN A 1037 2.14 20.20 2.44
CA ASN A 1037 2.60 21.05 3.52
C ASN A 1037 3.00 20.22 4.76
N GLY A 1038 3.33 20.90 5.86
CA GLY A 1038 3.40 20.31 7.20
C GLY A 1038 4.05 21.22 8.26
N THR A 1039 4.22 20.66 9.46
CA THR A 1039 4.90 21.29 10.59
C THR A 1039 5.83 20.34 11.34
N THR A 1040 7.05 20.76 11.70
CA THR A 1040 7.91 20.05 12.66
C THR A 1040 7.86 20.79 13.97
N VAL A 1041 7.64 20.04 15.04
CA VAL A 1041 7.71 20.50 16.41
C VAL A 1041 8.93 19.87 17.06
N GLN A 1042 9.91 20.71 17.41
CA GLN A 1042 11.01 20.28 18.27
C GLN A 1042 10.57 20.46 19.73
N VAL A 1043 10.44 19.35 20.45
CA VAL A 1043 10.15 19.34 21.88
C VAL A 1043 11.46 19.56 22.64
N GLN A 1044 11.48 20.55 23.52
CA GLN A 1044 12.60 20.76 24.42
C GLN A 1044 12.34 20.03 25.73
N VAL A 1045 13.22 19.08 26.05
CA VAL A 1045 13.30 18.46 27.37
C VAL A 1045 14.38 19.21 28.16
N PRO A 1046 14.11 19.63 29.40
CA PRO A 1046 15.13 20.21 30.28
C PRO A 1046 16.35 19.30 30.35
N ILE A 1047 17.53 19.88 30.10
CA ILE A 1047 18.80 19.15 30.10
C ILE A 1047 19.35 19.19 31.52
N PRO A 1048 19.80 18.06 32.10
CA PRO A 1048 20.46 18.06 33.40
C PRO A 1048 21.68 18.99 33.40
N ASP A 1049 21.88 19.71 34.50
CA ASP A 1049 23.03 20.62 34.68
C ASP A 1049 24.35 19.88 34.43
N ASN A 1050 25.11 20.33 33.42
CA ASN A 1050 26.40 19.77 33.03
C ASN A 1050 27.30 20.85 32.39
N PRO A 1051 28.64 20.67 32.34
CA PRO A 1051 29.57 21.70 31.87
C PRO A 1051 29.48 22.02 30.36
N TYR A 1052 28.69 21.26 29.60
CA TYR A 1052 28.47 21.44 28.16
C TYR A 1052 27.00 21.78 27.82
N THR A 1053 26.18 22.18 28.80
CA THR A 1053 24.75 22.44 28.62
C THR A 1053 24.47 23.61 27.67
N TRP A 1054 23.40 23.46 26.89
CA TRP A 1054 22.82 24.56 26.11
C TRP A 1054 22.01 25.48 27.03
N LYS A 1055 22.09 26.80 26.81
CA LYS A 1055 21.00 27.67 27.24
C LYS A 1055 19.81 27.41 26.32
N LEU A 1056 18.67 27.02 26.89
CA LEU A 1056 17.45 26.88 26.11
C LEU A 1056 17.03 28.28 25.61
N PRO A 1057 16.74 28.45 24.31
CA PRO A 1057 16.10 29.67 23.83
C PRO A 1057 14.73 29.84 24.51
N PRO A 1058 14.26 31.10 24.71
CA PRO A 1058 12.95 31.34 25.30
C PRO A 1058 11.86 30.74 24.42
N THR A 1059 10.96 29.97 25.03
CA THR A 1059 10.04 29.08 24.33
C THR A 1059 8.58 29.56 24.36
N ASN A 1060 8.21 30.42 25.30
CA ASN A 1060 6.94 31.14 25.32
C ASN A 1060 7.24 32.63 25.51
N THR A 1061 6.78 33.48 24.60
CA THR A 1061 6.93 34.93 24.77
C THR A 1061 5.60 35.51 25.26
N TYR A 1062 5.40 35.49 26.58
CA TYR A 1062 4.27 36.19 27.20
C TYR A 1062 4.70 37.61 27.57
N VAL A 1063 3.98 38.62 27.06
CA VAL A 1063 4.09 39.99 27.58
C VAL A 1063 3.23 40.07 28.82
N VAL A 1064 3.87 40.03 29.99
CA VAL A 1064 3.20 40.34 31.26
C VAL A 1064 2.59 41.74 31.11
N PRO A 1065 1.27 41.93 31.32
CA PRO A 1065 0.68 43.25 31.32
C PRO A 1065 1.52 44.13 32.24
N GLU A 1066 1.88 45.34 31.79
CA GLU A 1066 2.43 46.34 32.72
C GLU A 1066 1.48 46.36 33.92
N ALA A 1067 1.95 45.87 35.07
CA ALA A 1067 1.29 46.13 36.32
C ALA A 1067 1.31 47.65 36.42
N ALA A 1068 0.14 48.26 36.19
CA ALA A 1068 -0.09 49.69 36.32
C ALA A 1068 0.76 50.19 37.48
N GLY A 1069 1.73 51.05 37.15
CA GLY A 1069 2.91 51.28 37.97
C GLY A 1069 2.63 51.24 39.46
N CYS A 1070 3.08 50.17 40.13
CA CYS A 1070 3.15 50.16 41.58
C CYS A 1070 4.39 50.96 41.99
N LYS A 1071 4.33 52.28 41.79
CA LYS A 1071 5.01 53.24 42.66
C LYS A 1071 4.41 53.10 44.06
N ASN A 1072 4.77 52.05 44.78
CA ASN A 1072 4.40 51.90 46.18
C ASN A 1072 5.57 51.36 47.00
N ARG A 1073 6.69 52.11 46.98
CA ARG A 1073 7.62 52.13 48.13
C ARG A 1073 6.90 52.52 49.42
N SER A 1074 5.73 53.16 49.35
CA SER A 1074 4.88 53.57 50.47
C SER A 1074 4.28 52.42 51.29
N LEU A 1075 3.91 51.28 50.67
CA LEU A 1075 3.24 50.17 51.37
C LEU A 1075 4.20 49.30 52.18
N LEU A 1076 5.46 49.13 51.72
CA LEU A 1076 6.48 48.43 52.50
C LEU A 1076 6.90 49.25 53.73
N PHE A 1077 7.02 50.58 53.60
CA PHE A 1077 7.26 51.47 54.73
C PHE A 1077 6.07 51.52 55.69
N LEU A 1078 4.82 51.50 55.20
CA LEU A 1078 3.64 51.45 56.05
C LEU A 1078 3.51 50.10 56.78
N ALA A 1079 3.80 48.98 56.12
CA ALA A 1079 3.77 47.65 56.75
C ALA A 1079 4.88 47.48 57.79
N VAL A 1080 6.10 47.98 57.53
CA VAL A 1080 7.19 47.99 58.50
C VAL A 1080 6.89 48.95 59.66
N ALA A 1081 6.29 50.12 59.41
CA ALA A 1081 5.86 51.05 60.45
C ALA A 1081 4.73 50.49 61.32
N ILE A 1082 3.74 49.81 60.73
CA ILE A 1082 2.66 49.14 61.46
C ILE A 1082 3.21 47.95 62.27
N ALA A 1083 4.14 47.17 61.71
CA ALA A 1083 4.79 46.08 62.44
C ALA A 1083 5.63 46.60 63.62
N LEU A 1084 6.38 47.69 63.45
CA LEU A 1084 7.11 48.35 64.54
C LEU A 1084 6.16 48.95 65.58
N LEU A 1085 5.04 49.56 65.17
CA LEU A 1085 4.05 50.12 66.08
C LEU A 1085 3.33 49.03 66.89
N LEU A 1086 2.99 47.91 66.26
CA LEU A 1086 2.40 46.73 66.92
C LEU A 1086 3.39 46.06 67.87
N PHE A 1087 4.68 46.02 67.52
CA PHE A 1087 5.72 45.48 68.40
C PHE A 1087 5.94 46.37 69.63
N VAL A 1088 5.91 47.71 69.46
CA VAL A 1088 6.00 48.68 70.56
C VAL A 1088 4.74 48.65 71.44
N LEU A 1089 3.55 48.52 70.84
CA LEU A 1089 2.29 48.38 71.57
C LEU A 1089 2.22 47.06 72.34
N MET A 1090 2.67 45.94 71.76
CA MET A 1090 2.77 44.66 72.48
C MET A 1090 3.81 44.74 73.61
N TRP A 1091 4.93 45.42 73.41
CA TRP A 1091 5.94 45.58 74.46
C TRP A 1091 5.42 46.43 75.63
N LEU A 1092 4.70 47.52 75.35
CA LEU A 1092 4.02 48.33 76.37
C LEU A 1092 2.88 47.59 77.09
N TYR A 1093 2.19 46.67 76.41
CA TYR A 1093 1.10 45.86 76.98
C TYR A 1093 1.62 44.72 77.88
N VAL A 1094 2.82 44.20 77.62
CA VAL A 1094 3.41 43.08 78.38
C VAL A 1094 4.19 43.55 79.62
N THR A 1095 4.56 44.83 79.72
CA THR A 1095 5.33 45.36 80.87
C THR A 1095 4.50 45.98 82.00
N GLN A 1096 3.17 45.98 81.94
CA GLN A 1096 2.33 46.49 83.04
C GLN A 1096 1.57 45.36 83.75
N GLN A 1097 2.22 44.78 84.77
CA GLN A 1097 1.48 44.11 85.84
C GLN A 1097 1.02 45.12 86.91
N PRO A 1098 -0.14 44.87 87.55
CA PRO A 1098 -0.96 45.89 88.18
C PRO A 1098 -0.65 46.06 89.67
N VAL A 1099 -0.71 47.30 90.16
CA VAL A 1099 -0.81 47.60 91.59
C VAL A 1099 -2.08 48.41 91.83
N GLU A 1100 -2.94 47.80 92.64
CA GLU A 1100 -4.04 48.27 93.48
C GLU A 1100 -4.46 49.76 93.44
N LEU A 1101 -5.78 50.01 93.52
CA LEU A 1101 -6.41 50.70 94.66
C LEU A 1101 -7.96 50.68 94.57
N ILE A 1102 -8.55 49.98 95.55
CA ILE A 1102 -9.74 50.35 96.35
C ILE A 1102 -11.16 50.27 95.73
N ARG A 1103 -11.93 49.37 96.39
CA ARG A 1103 -13.39 49.20 96.57
C ARG A 1103 -14.19 48.49 95.49
#